data_AF-A0A4Y9SVL6-F1
#
_entry.id   AF-A0A4Y9SVL6-F1
#
_cell.length_a   1.000
_cell.length_b   1.000
_cell.length_c   1.000
_cell.angle_alpha   90.00
_cell.angle_beta   90.00
_cell.angle_gamma   90.00
#
_symmetry.space_group_name_H-M   'P 1'
#
loop_
_entity.id
_entity.type
_entity.pdbx_description
1 polymer ?
#
loop_
_entity_poly.entity_id
_entity_poly.type
_entity_poly.pdbx_seq_one_letter_code
_entity_poly.pdbx_strand_id
1 'polypeptide(L)'
;MKPQSLFLALFLAFGTVGSADAADAPPLPRDIYVRGGFNGWGTDHVLRYQGKGVYEALVEIGPGYHGFKIGSKDWADEWVINPTASVDVKPGTDYQLATQAGAEDHLFSKTTALYRFTVDASQPGAPVLRIARLEAPAQKATDPHPAGRSVTTLEYPTWDGRKEQVRFSADNAILRGYIQSTTMQLRDPGPQFVRYQEYADLPRVRSGNTAFDALFALATHEMKQDSVSRIADGNYNGGAPVPCECFETGEKWHYVWTRDLSYAANLGLAMLDPARVRNSLDFKLSGWRTGIVKAPQVAGSADGLQIIQDTGSGGSWPVSTDRVSWAFGAEAALENLAPAERKAFVPRALQALVNTIENDRVAAFDAVTGLYTGEESFLDWREQSYAAWIVDDIASMASSKALSTNVAHYKALTLASALARETGDSAHAQKYAQWAAQLKEAINTELWLADAGLYSSLTGPHFNGAPMYKFDWLGQALAIVTGVADDEQAAQILAHYPHGPIGPPVIYPQQPDRAVYHNRAIWPFVTAYGLRAAAMSGNTAVADAAYDSLMRGAALNLSNMENLEWLTGQPLLLDEYHPNLIGPVISSRRQLWSVGAYLGMVLNQVFGVRTSADGIDLDPFITSRLRRETFAGTNEIALENLRLHGKQVRVKIKLPAPSRQEGFYEVASISVNGAPTGDQIAWDKLGADNTIEIALGALQPGDTGIARVNADPYMEASTVFAPREPMVRDFGRDKAGHVHFNIASLSPGAVFNVYRDGELAAAKVPAGPWFDPAASATACYTVEAHYLSSGNASHHSAPQCADAGIEIGVTDARISASIKPTAPDARFDAPSIKGWGKPSDSFAVSGITVPKAGQYAVQVRYHNAANQINLGISGGVKWLAVRDSTGRAVAQGVIQLPHARLEKAHTPLVYSTPLMAQLTPGRAYTLELSDFYNMSYMQSNATFSAAGGTQGPSNTFDIYGVRLRAVTRTQSE
;
A
#
# COMPACT_ATOMS: atom_id res chain seq x y z
N MET A 1 12.14 23.20 23.44
CA MET A 1 11.44 23.82 24.59
C MET A 1 9.94 23.65 24.36
N LYS A 2 9.27 22.83 25.19
CA LYS A 2 7.82 22.60 25.12
C LYS A 2 7.08 23.84 25.67
N PRO A 3 5.99 24.34 25.05
CA PRO A 3 5.14 25.31 25.72
C PRO A 3 4.32 24.57 26.79
N GLN A 4 4.44 25.04 28.03
CA GLN A 4 3.72 24.53 29.19
C GLN A 4 2.27 25.02 29.15
N SER A 5 1.31 24.09 29.22
CA SER A 5 -0.09 24.40 29.49
C SER A 5 -0.26 24.69 30.98
N LEU A 6 -0.72 25.91 31.29
CA LEU A 6 -1.06 26.37 32.64
C LEU A 6 -2.23 25.55 33.20
N PHE A 7 -1.99 24.74 34.23
CA PHE A 7 -3.03 24.27 35.14
C PHE A 7 -3.04 25.16 36.38
N LEU A 8 -4.15 25.87 36.59
CA LEU A 8 -4.38 26.73 37.74
C LEU A 8 -4.70 25.85 38.96
N ALA A 9 -3.78 25.81 39.93
CA ALA A 9 -4.01 25.21 41.23
C ALA A 9 -4.68 26.23 42.16
N LEU A 10 -5.84 25.90 42.72
CA LEU A 10 -6.42 26.62 43.85
C LEU A 10 -6.79 25.60 44.94
N PHE A 11 -5.96 25.53 45.97
CA PHE A 11 -6.30 24.88 47.24
C PHE A 11 -5.75 25.74 48.37
N LEU A 12 -6.63 26.19 49.27
CA LEU A 12 -6.44 26.18 50.73
C LEU A 12 -7.60 26.88 51.44
N ALA A 13 -8.38 26.12 52.21
CA ALA A 13 -8.89 26.55 53.52
C ALA A 13 -9.26 25.30 54.35
N PHE A 14 -8.58 25.12 55.48
CA PHE A 14 -8.85 24.09 56.48
C PHE A 14 -10.07 24.44 57.33
N GLY A 15 -10.90 23.44 57.66
CA GLY A 15 -11.99 23.56 58.63
C GLY A 15 -12.38 22.20 59.23
N THR A 16 -11.84 21.93 60.43
CA THR A 16 -12.34 21.10 61.55
C THR A 16 -12.89 19.68 61.34
N VAL A 17 -12.31 18.78 62.14
CA VAL A 17 -12.58 17.34 62.29
C VAL A 17 -14.06 17.04 62.62
N GLY A 18 -14.73 16.37 61.70
CA GLY A 18 -15.89 15.51 61.94
C GLY A 18 -15.49 14.04 61.74
N SER A 19 -16.19 13.14 62.44
CA SER A 19 -16.01 11.69 62.49
C SER A 19 -15.57 11.02 61.18
N ALA A 20 -14.62 10.08 61.28
CA ALA A 20 -14.17 9.22 60.20
C ALA A 20 -15.32 8.38 59.62
N ASP A 21 -15.88 8.84 58.50
CA ASP A 21 -16.48 7.91 57.54
C ASP A 21 -15.36 7.00 57.03
N ALA A 22 -15.57 5.69 57.09
CA ALA A 22 -14.66 4.72 56.51
C ALA A 22 -14.39 5.12 55.06
N ALA A 23 -13.12 5.36 54.71
CA ALA A 23 -12.74 5.73 53.35
C ALA A 23 -13.25 4.64 52.40
N ASP A 24 -14.19 5.04 51.54
CA ASP A 24 -14.83 4.19 50.56
C ASP A 24 -13.77 3.58 49.63
N ALA A 25 -13.55 2.28 49.75
CA ALA A 25 -12.48 1.58 49.04
C ALA A 25 -12.94 1.21 47.62
N PRO A 26 -12.08 1.37 46.59
CA PRO A 26 -12.43 1.02 45.21
C PRO A 26 -12.75 -0.49 45.09
N PRO A 27 -13.92 -0.87 44.54
CA PRO A 27 -14.33 -2.28 44.47
C PRO A 27 -13.57 -3.12 43.43
N LEU A 28 -12.87 -2.50 42.49
CA LEU A 28 -12.11 -3.21 41.44
C LEU A 28 -10.66 -3.51 41.88
N PRO A 29 -10.14 -4.73 41.63
CA PRO A 29 -8.83 -5.18 42.14
C PRO A 29 -7.63 -4.66 41.34
N ARG A 30 -7.85 -4.05 40.17
CA ARG A 30 -6.83 -3.51 39.28
C ARG A 30 -7.37 -2.34 38.46
N ASP A 31 -6.47 -1.59 37.85
CA ASP A 31 -6.84 -0.52 36.92
C ASP A 31 -7.56 -1.07 35.68
N ILE A 32 -8.67 -0.42 35.33
CA ILE A 32 -9.45 -0.69 34.13
C ILE A 32 -9.40 0.56 33.24
N TYR A 33 -9.39 0.35 31.93
CA TYR A 33 -9.17 1.39 30.93
C TYR A 33 -10.31 1.41 29.92
N VAL A 34 -10.60 2.58 29.37
CA VAL A 34 -11.34 2.71 28.10
C VAL A 34 -10.34 2.54 26.96
N ARG A 35 -10.52 1.52 26.13
CA ARG A 35 -9.60 1.16 25.05
C ARG A 35 -10.36 1.07 23.75
N GLY A 36 -9.97 1.81 22.72
CA GLY A 36 -10.67 1.80 21.43
C GLY A 36 -9.87 2.44 20.31
N GLY A 37 -10.49 2.58 19.13
CA GLY A 37 -9.85 3.14 17.94
C GLY A 37 -9.27 4.55 18.17
N PHE A 38 -9.95 5.37 18.98
CA PHE A 38 -9.55 6.75 19.29
C PHE A 38 -8.28 6.89 20.15
N ASN A 39 -7.78 5.81 20.76
CA ASN A 39 -6.50 5.81 21.49
C ASN A 39 -5.60 4.65 21.07
N GLY A 40 -5.77 4.14 19.85
CA GLY A 40 -4.96 3.03 19.32
C GLY A 40 -5.04 1.77 20.18
N TRP A 41 -6.16 1.54 20.86
CA TRP A 41 -6.36 0.45 21.83
C TRP A 41 -5.39 0.47 23.02
N GLY A 42 -4.76 1.62 23.28
CA GLY A 42 -3.79 1.84 24.35
C GLY A 42 -4.42 1.95 25.74
N THR A 43 -3.61 2.32 26.72
CA THR A 43 -4.00 2.44 28.14
C THR A 43 -4.04 3.89 28.63
N ASP A 44 -4.15 4.84 27.71
CA ASP A 44 -4.06 6.28 28.03
C ASP A 44 -5.25 6.78 28.87
N HIS A 45 -6.39 6.09 28.80
CA HIS A 45 -7.64 6.50 29.44
C HIS A 45 -8.03 5.53 30.57
N VAL A 46 -7.32 5.64 31.70
CA VAL A 46 -7.67 4.89 32.94
C VAL A 46 -8.96 5.41 33.55
N LEU A 47 -9.88 4.51 33.90
CA LEU A 47 -11.10 4.80 34.65
C LEU A 47 -10.72 5.08 36.12
N ARG A 48 -10.82 6.34 36.55
CA ARG A 48 -10.42 6.77 37.90
C ARG A 48 -11.60 6.76 38.85
N TYR A 49 -11.37 6.21 40.05
CA TYR A 49 -12.38 6.09 41.09
C TYR A 49 -12.87 7.46 41.59
N GLN A 50 -14.18 7.67 41.60
CA GLN A 50 -14.84 8.89 42.06
C GLN A 50 -15.58 8.70 43.41
N GLY A 51 -15.57 7.49 43.98
CA GLY A 51 -16.38 7.11 45.13
C GLY A 51 -17.66 6.38 44.74
N LYS A 52 -18.27 5.70 45.71
CA LYS A 52 -19.53 4.94 45.65
C LYS A 52 -19.56 3.88 44.55
N GLY A 53 -18.43 3.23 44.29
CA GLY A 53 -18.30 2.25 43.21
C GLY A 53 -18.21 2.84 41.79
N VAL A 54 -18.20 4.17 41.63
CA VAL A 54 -18.19 4.84 40.33
C VAL A 54 -16.77 5.16 39.87
N TYR A 55 -16.49 4.89 38.60
CA TYR A 55 -15.23 5.22 37.94
C TYR A 55 -15.48 6.06 36.69
N GLU A 56 -14.58 7.01 36.41
CA GLU A 56 -14.73 7.91 35.26
C GLU A 56 -13.43 8.08 34.46
N ALA A 57 -13.58 8.21 33.14
CA ALA A 57 -12.53 8.62 32.22
C ALA A 57 -13.08 9.68 31.26
N LEU A 58 -12.27 10.70 30.98
CA LEU A 58 -12.55 11.69 29.94
C LEU A 58 -11.73 11.35 28.71
N VAL A 59 -12.38 11.27 27.56
CA VAL A 59 -11.77 10.87 26.29
C VAL A 59 -12.18 11.87 25.22
N GLU A 60 -11.21 12.49 24.56
CA GLU A 60 -11.47 13.30 23.37
C GLU A 60 -11.57 12.37 22.16
N ILE A 61 -12.73 12.36 21.50
CA ILE A 61 -13.02 11.46 20.40
C ILE A 61 -13.34 12.28 19.16
N GLY A 62 -12.57 12.07 18.11
CA GLY A 62 -12.75 12.68 16.79
C GLY A 62 -13.99 12.15 16.05
N PRO A 63 -14.34 12.71 14.88
CA PRO A 63 -15.37 12.11 14.02
C PRO A 63 -15.05 10.65 13.68
N GLY A 64 -16.07 9.82 13.51
CA GLY A 64 -15.91 8.43 13.07
C GLY A 64 -16.83 7.44 13.79
N TYR A 65 -16.68 6.18 13.42
CA TYR A 65 -17.34 5.02 14.02
C TYR A 65 -16.29 4.23 14.80
N HIS A 66 -16.26 4.43 16.12
CA HIS A 66 -15.14 3.99 16.95
C HIS A 66 -15.50 2.73 17.73
N GLY A 67 -14.87 1.61 17.38
CA GLY A 67 -14.85 0.40 18.21
C GLY A 67 -14.11 0.65 19.53
N PHE A 68 -14.65 0.17 20.64
CA PHE A 68 -14.05 0.25 21.97
C PHE A 68 -14.47 -0.92 22.88
N LYS A 69 -13.69 -1.11 23.94
CA LYS A 69 -13.94 -2.04 25.06
C LYS A 69 -13.51 -1.41 26.37
N ILE A 70 -14.01 -1.96 27.48
CA ILE A 70 -13.56 -1.64 28.83
C ILE A 70 -12.71 -2.81 29.31
N GLY A 71 -11.46 -2.59 29.72
CA GLY A 71 -10.61 -3.72 30.10
C GLY A 71 -9.31 -3.35 30.78
N SER A 72 -8.66 -4.35 31.37
CA SER A 72 -7.35 -4.21 32.00
C SER A 72 -6.24 -4.08 30.96
N LYS A 73 -5.04 -3.65 31.41
CA LYS A 73 -3.86 -3.50 30.55
C LYS A 73 -3.49 -4.79 29.82
N ASP A 74 -3.61 -5.92 30.50
CA ASP A 74 -3.29 -7.27 30.03
C ASP A 74 -4.50 -8.02 29.42
N TRP A 75 -5.66 -7.36 29.30
CA TRP A 75 -6.93 -7.97 28.87
C TRP A 75 -7.39 -9.17 29.72
N ALA A 76 -6.85 -9.33 30.94
CA ALA A 76 -7.36 -10.32 31.89
C ALA A 76 -8.81 -10.02 32.31
N ASP A 77 -9.15 -8.72 32.39
CA ASP A 77 -10.52 -8.23 32.47
C ASP A 77 -10.88 -7.62 31.12
N GLU A 78 -11.89 -8.17 30.45
CA GLU A 78 -12.44 -7.64 29.19
C GLU A 78 -13.96 -7.58 29.33
N TRP A 79 -14.51 -6.37 29.26
CA TRP A 79 -15.92 -6.09 29.46
C TRP A 79 -16.51 -5.44 28.21
N VAL A 80 -17.65 -5.98 27.79
CA VAL A 80 -18.42 -5.54 26.62
C VAL A 80 -19.91 -5.57 26.98
N ILE A 81 -20.75 -4.86 26.24
CA ILE A 81 -22.19 -4.84 26.50
C ILE A 81 -22.83 -6.20 26.16
N ASN A 82 -22.39 -6.83 25.06
CA ASN A 82 -22.88 -8.15 24.65
C ASN A 82 -21.71 -9.05 24.18
N PRO A 83 -21.42 -10.17 24.88
CA PRO A 83 -20.33 -11.08 24.50
C PRO A 83 -20.46 -11.72 23.11
N THR A 84 -21.67 -11.72 22.54
CA THR A 84 -22.01 -12.41 21.29
C THR A 84 -22.21 -11.49 20.10
N ALA A 85 -22.29 -10.17 20.29
CA ALA A 85 -22.53 -9.21 19.22
C ALA A 85 -22.03 -7.80 19.61
N SER A 86 -21.57 -7.04 18.63
CA SER A 86 -21.27 -5.61 18.81
C SER A 86 -22.54 -4.82 19.11
N VAL A 87 -22.41 -3.79 19.95
CA VAL A 87 -23.50 -2.87 20.29
C VAL A 87 -23.15 -1.44 19.91
N ASP A 88 -24.06 -0.77 19.20
CA ASP A 88 -23.99 0.67 18.95
C ASP A 88 -24.46 1.45 20.18
N VAL A 89 -23.51 2.16 20.78
CA VAL A 89 -23.68 2.88 22.03
C VAL A 89 -24.18 4.29 21.76
N LYS A 90 -25.31 4.63 22.39
CA LYS A 90 -25.91 5.96 22.35
C LYS A 90 -25.52 6.76 23.59
N PRO A 91 -24.94 7.96 23.44
CA PRO A 91 -24.68 8.83 24.58
C PRO A 91 -25.93 9.05 25.43
N GLY A 92 -25.75 9.03 26.76
CA GLY A 92 -26.82 9.21 27.73
C GLY A 92 -27.70 7.97 27.98
N THR A 93 -27.33 6.81 27.46
CA THR A 93 -27.98 5.52 27.75
C THR A 93 -27.10 4.70 28.69
N ASP A 94 -27.74 3.99 29.63
CA ASP A 94 -27.07 3.05 30.53
C ASP A 94 -27.04 1.67 29.90
N TYR A 95 -25.87 1.04 29.88
CA TYR A 95 -25.66 -0.29 29.34
C TYR A 95 -25.05 -1.18 30.41
N GLN A 96 -25.68 -2.31 30.72
CA GLN A 96 -25.06 -3.31 31.57
C GLN A 96 -23.93 -4.00 30.80
N LEU A 97 -22.74 -4.04 31.38
CA LEU A 97 -21.59 -4.74 30.83
C LEU A 97 -21.60 -6.20 31.29
N ALA A 98 -21.32 -7.09 30.36
CA ALA A 98 -20.87 -8.44 30.67
C ALA A 98 -19.36 -8.39 30.99
N THR A 99 -18.95 -8.98 32.11
CA THR A 99 -17.53 -9.12 32.48
C THR A 99 -16.91 -10.34 31.78
N GLN A 100 -17.11 -10.46 30.48
CA GLN A 100 -16.62 -11.53 29.61
C GLN A 100 -16.15 -10.92 28.29
N ALA A 101 -15.11 -11.51 27.70
CA ALA A 101 -14.63 -11.11 26.39
C ALA A 101 -15.70 -11.27 25.30
N GLY A 102 -15.66 -10.39 24.29
CA GLY A 102 -16.63 -10.40 23.20
C GLY A 102 -16.26 -9.49 22.04
N ALA A 103 -17.22 -9.23 21.16
CA ALA A 103 -17.05 -8.25 20.08
C ALA A 103 -16.96 -6.83 20.67
N GLU A 104 -16.28 -5.92 19.98
CA GLU A 104 -16.20 -4.51 20.42
C GLU A 104 -17.54 -3.79 20.32
N ASP A 105 -17.78 -2.88 21.25
CA ASP A 105 -18.90 -1.95 21.22
C ASP A 105 -18.50 -0.71 20.42
N HIS A 106 -19.46 0.03 19.87
CA HIS A 106 -19.16 1.12 18.96
C HIS A 106 -19.79 2.44 19.39
N LEU A 107 -19.03 3.53 19.25
CA LEU A 107 -19.51 4.89 19.46
C LEU A 107 -19.35 5.69 18.18
N PHE A 108 -20.47 6.14 17.61
CA PHE A 108 -20.47 7.04 16.45
C PHE A 108 -20.35 8.50 16.91
N SER A 109 -19.43 9.25 16.31
CA SER A 109 -19.22 10.66 16.58
C SER A 109 -19.20 11.45 15.27
N LYS A 110 -20.05 12.50 15.17
CA LYS A 110 -20.07 13.40 14.00
C LYS A 110 -18.98 14.45 14.05
N THR A 111 -18.59 14.88 15.26
CA THR A 111 -17.61 15.94 15.48
C THR A 111 -16.69 15.58 16.62
N THR A 112 -15.48 16.14 16.61
CA THR A 112 -14.61 16.06 17.78
C THR A 112 -15.33 16.60 19.01
N ALA A 113 -15.35 15.82 20.08
CA ALA A 113 -15.95 16.20 21.35
C ALA A 113 -15.30 15.42 22.51
N LEU A 114 -15.43 15.97 23.72
CA LEU A 114 -15.04 15.29 24.94
C LEU A 114 -16.19 14.38 25.40
N TYR A 115 -15.88 13.11 25.68
CA TYR A 115 -16.83 12.13 26.19
C TYR A 115 -16.42 11.71 27.60
N ARG A 116 -17.39 11.61 28.51
CA ARG A 116 -17.22 11.02 29.83
C ARG A 116 -17.72 9.59 29.79
N PHE A 117 -16.82 8.64 30.02
CA PHE A 117 -17.15 7.25 30.28
C PHE A 117 -17.30 7.10 31.79
N THR A 118 -18.47 6.70 32.24
CA THR A 118 -18.76 6.41 33.64
C THR A 118 -19.08 4.92 33.75
N VAL A 119 -18.34 4.22 34.60
CA VAL A 119 -18.61 2.82 34.96
C VAL A 119 -19.03 2.75 36.42
N ASP A 120 -20.27 2.38 36.67
CA ASP A 120 -20.76 2.04 38.01
C ASP A 120 -20.46 0.55 38.26
N ALA A 121 -19.47 0.30 39.11
CA ALA A 121 -19.06 -1.02 39.57
C ALA A 121 -19.46 -1.28 41.03
N SER A 122 -20.50 -0.61 41.53
CA SER A 122 -21.09 -0.93 42.84
C SER A 122 -21.57 -2.39 42.92
N GLN A 123 -21.88 -3.00 41.78
CA GLN A 123 -22.05 -4.44 41.59
C GLN A 123 -21.01 -4.98 40.59
N PRO A 124 -19.81 -5.42 41.04
CA PRO A 124 -18.70 -5.77 40.14
C PRO A 124 -18.98 -6.90 39.14
N GLY A 125 -19.97 -7.77 39.40
CA GLY A 125 -20.38 -8.84 38.46
C GLY A 125 -21.35 -8.39 37.36
N ALA A 126 -21.85 -7.15 37.44
CA ALA A 126 -22.77 -6.57 36.47
C ALA A 126 -22.59 -5.03 36.40
N PRO A 127 -21.38 -4.54 36.07
CA PRO A 127 -21.12 -3.10 36.05
C PRO A 127 -21.97 -2.41 34.96
N VAL A 128 -22.29 -1.14 35.17
CA VAL A 128 -23.10 -0.34 34.23
C VAL A 128 -22.24 0.74 33.60
N LEU A 129 -22.16 0.76 32.27
CA LEU A 129 -21.51 1.79 31.47
C LEU A 129 -22.52 2.87 31.06
N ARG A 130 -22.15 4.14 31.27
CA ARG A 130 -22.82 5.31 30.70
C ARG A 130 -21.79 6.18 30.00
N ILE A 131 -22.04 6.55 28.75
CA ILE A 131 -21.20 7.51 28.02
C ILE A 131 -21.97 8.82 27.89
N ALA A 132 -21.40 9.94 28.33
CA ALA A 132 -21.98 11.27 28.14
C ALA A 132 -21.09 12.10 27.22
N ARG A 133 -21.65 12.58 26.10
CA ARG A 133 -21.01 13.64 25.30
C ARG A 133 -21.06 14.93 26.11
N LEU A 134 -19.91 15.50 26.41
CA LEU A 134 -19.80 16.77 27.11
C LEU A 134 -19.80 17.91 26.10
N GLU A 135 -20.56 18.97 26.39
CA GLU A 135 -20.42 20.20 25.63
C GLU A 135 -19.06 20.81 25.95
N ALA A 136 -18.27 21.09 24.91
CA ALA A 136 -17.09 21.92 25.09
C ALA A 136 -17.56 23.30 25.58
N PRO A 137 -17.01 23.85 26.67
CA PRO A 137 -17.29 25.24 27.02
C PRO A 137 -16.95 26.10 25.81
N ALA A 138 -17.83 27.03 25.44
CA ALA A 138 -17.63 27.94 24.32
C ALA A 138 -16.35 28.78 24.56
N GLN A 139 -15.19 28.26 24.16
CA GLN A 139 -13.98 29.06 24.12
C GLN A 139 -14.17 30.05 22.97
N LYS A 140 -14.02 31.35 23.28
CA LYS A 140 -13.80 32.36 22.23
C LYS A 140 -12.55 31.90 21.46
N ALA A 141 -12.74 31.33 20.28
CA ALA A 141 -11.64 30.94 19.42
C ALA A 141 -10.89 32.23 19.05
N THR A 142 -9.74 32.44 19.69
CA THR A 142 -8.85 33.54 19.35
C THR A 142 -8.36 33.30 17.92
N ASP A 143 -8.50 34.29 17.02
CA ASP A 143 -7.98 34.17 15.67
C ASP A 143 -6.49 33.80 15.74
N PRO A 144 -6.05 32.64 15.21
CA PRO A 144 -4.66 32.22 15.31
C PRO A 144 -3.72 33.14 14.52
N HIS A 145 -4.26 33.95 13.60
CA HIS A 145 -3.53 34.92 12.80
C HIS A 145 -3.34 36.24 13.56
N PRO A 146 -2.10 36.65 13.90
CA PRO A 146 -1.83 37.86 14.65
C PRO A 146 -2.33 39.13 13.93
N ALA A 147 -2.91 40.05 14.71
CA ALA A 147 -3.32 41.35 14.21
C ALA A 147 -2.13 42.09 13.54
N GLY A 148 -2.37 42.66 12.35
CA GLY A 148 -1.36 43.40 11.58
C GLY A 148 -0.51 42.55 10.62
N ARG A 149 -0.68 41.21 10.57
CA ARG A 149 -0.13 40.39 9.49
C ARG A 149 -1.09 40.33 8.30
N SER A 150 -0.55 40.33 7.08
CA SER A 150 -1.35 40.03 5.88
C SER A 150 -1.83 38.58 5.95
N VAL A 151 -3.12 38.37 5.65
CA VAL A 151 -3.74 37.05 5.64
C VAL A 151 -4.26 36.76 4.24
N THR A 152 -3.69 35.74 3.61
CA THR A 152 -4.20 35.19 2.34
C THR A 152 -5.31 34.20 2.67
N THR A 153 -6.46 34.33 2.02
CA THR A 153 -7.61 33.47 2.24
C THR A 153 -7.98 32.78 0.93
N LEU A 154 -8.08 31.45 0.96
CA LEU A 154 -8.52 30.63 -0.16
C LEU A 154 -9.87 29.98 0.19
N GLU A 155 -10.72 29.83 -0.81
CA GLU A 155 -12.00 29.11 -0.69
C GLU A 155 -11.97 27.86 -1.58
N TYR A 156 -12.36 26.72 -1.01
CA TYR A 156 -12.46 25.45 -1.71
C TYR A 156 -13.91 24.97 -1.73
N PRO A 157 -14.51 24.74 -2.91
CA PRO A 157 -15.87 24.21 -3.00
C PRO A 157 -15.91 22.74 -2.56
N THR A 158 -16.87 22.37 -1.73
CA THR A 158 -17.11 20.98 -1.34
C THR A 158 -18.10 20.30 -2.30
N TRP A 159 -18.16 18.97 -2.25
CA TRP A 159 -19.05 18.19 -3.11
C TRP A 159 -20.54 18.53 -2.90
N ASP A 160 -20.94 18.94 -1.69
CA ASP A 160 -22.30 19.31 -1.30
C ASP A 160 -22.64 20.80 -1.55
N GLY A 161 -21.78 21.51 -2.30
CA GLY A 161 -21.99 22.92 -2.68
C GLY A 161 -21.68 23.94 -1.57
N ARG A 162 -21.14 23.50 -0.43
CA ARG A 162 -20.57 24.39 0.59
C ARG A 162 -19.17 24.86 0.17
N LYS A 163 -18.56 25.66 1.03
CA LYS A 163 -17.19 26.14 0.86
C LYS A 163 -16.43 25.99 2.17
N GLU A 164 -15.23 25.44 2.06
CA GLU A 164 -14.25 25.48 3.13
C GLU A 164 -13.26 26.62 2.88
N GLN A 165 -12.85 27.29 3.95
CA GLN A 165 -11.92 28.39 3.92
C GLN A 165 -10.58 27.96 4.53
N VAL A 166 -9.48 28.30 3.85
CA VAL A 166 -8.12 28.16 4.38
C VAL A 166 -7.46 29.53 4.44
N ARG A 167 -6.86 29.88 5.58
CA ARG A 167 -6.18 31.16 5.79
C ARG A 167 -4.70 30.92 6.07
N PHE A 168 -3.85 31.74 5.46
CA PHE A 168 -2.39 31.71 5.60
C PHE A 168 -1.88 33.07 6.02
N SER A 169 -0.98 33.11 7.00
CA SER A 169 -0.20 34.32 7.32
C SER A 169 1.26 33.98 7.55
N ALA A 170 2.15 34.81 7.01
CA ALA A 170 3.59 34.73 7.24
C ALA A 170 4.08 35.91 8.09
N ASP A 171 5.19 35.75 8.80
CA ASP A 171 5.96 36.91 9.28
C ASP A 171 6.88 37.48 8.19
N ASN A 172 7.54 38.59 8.52
CA ASN A 172 8.47 39.29 7.64
C ASN A 172 9.94 38.92 7.92
N ALA A 173 10.20 37.79 8.59
CA ALA A 173 11.57 37.34 8.85
C ALA A 173 12.23 36.80 7.57
N ILE A 174 13.57 36.70 7.58
CA ILE A 174 14.34 36.13 6.46
C ILE A 174 13.93 34.67 6.22
N LEU A 175 13.83 33.91 7.30
CA LEU A 175 13.19 32.59 7.35
C LEU A 175 11.78 32.80 7.90
N ARG A 176 10.77 32.61 7.06
CA ARG A 176 9.40 32.95 7.43
C ARG A 176 8.80 31.90 8.37
N GLY A 177 8.11 32.37 9.39
CA GLY A 177 7.16 31.60 10.19
C GLY A 177 5.75 31.73 9.62
N TYR A 178 5.07 30.60 9.44
CA TYR A 178 3.72 30.52 8.88
C TYR A 178 2.69 30.04 9.89
N ILE A 179 1.46 30.50 9.68
CA ILE A 179 0.26 30.03 10.39
C ILE A 179 -0.77 29.71 9.30
N GLN A 180 -1.30 28.50 9.35
CA GLN A 180 -2.33 28.01 8.44
C GLN A 180 -3.54 27.57 9.26
N SER A 181 -4.74 28.00 8.91
CA SER A 181 -5.99 27.55 9.54
C SER A 181 -7.03 27.15 8.50
N THR A 182 -7.93 26.25 8.87
CA THR A 182 -8.96 25.69 7.97
C THR A 182 -10.32 25.67 8.68
N THR A 183 -11.41 25.78 7.91
CA THR A 183 -12.76 25.47 8.40
C THR A 183 -13.14 24.01 8.21
N MET A 184 -12.39 23.27 7.39
CA MET A 184 -12.64 21.85 7.16
C MET A 184 -12.52 21.09 8.47
N GLN A 185 -13.47 20.18 8.71
CA GLN A 185 -13.37 19.28 9.83
C GLN A 185 -12.14 18.37 9.68
N LEU A 186 -11.22 18.44 10.65
CA LEU A 186 -10.05 17.56 10.69
C LEU A 186 -10.47 16.15 11.12
N ARG A 187 -9.72 15.17 10.61
CA ARG A 187 -9.86 13.76 10.97
C ARG A 187 -9.55 13.50 12.45
N ASP A 188 -8.33 13.86 12.85
CA ASP A 188 -7.82 13.61 14.19
C ASP A 188 -8.11 14.83 15.08
N PRO A 189 -8.38 14.65 16.39
CA PRO A 189 -8.57 15.76 17.33
C PRO A 189 -7.40 16.74 17.34
N GLY A 190 -7.70 18.05 17.39
CA GLY A 190 -6.68 19.08 17.44
C GLY A 190 -7.21 20.48 17.10
N PRO A 191 -6.35 21.51 17.20
CA PRO A 191 -6.71 22.85 16.80
C PRO A 191 -6.92 22.93 15.28
N GLN A 192 -7.87 23.78 14.85
CA GLN A 192 -8.14 24.09 13.44
C GLN A 192 -7.05 24.98 12.78
N PHE A 193 -5.82 24.91 13.28
CA PHE A 193 -4.67 25.61 12.73
C PHE A 193 -3.35 24.90 13.08
N VAL A 194 -2.33 25.15 12.27
CA VAL A 194 -0.95 24.69 12.47
C VAL A 194 0.03 25.85 12.35
N ARG A 195 1.20 25.74 13.00
CA ARG A 195 2.31 26.69 12.90
C ARG A 195 3.57 25.94 12.50
N TYR A 196 4.30 26.47 11.52
CA TYR A 196 5.54 25.90 11.01
C TYR A 196 6.43 27.01 10.46
N GLN A 197 7.66 26.69 10.03
CA GLN A 197 8.64 27.69 9.62
C GLN A 197 9.59 27.15 8.54
N GLU A 198 10.24 28.06 7.83
CA GLU A 198 11.38 27.76 6.97
C GLU A 198 12.65 27.44 7.76
N TYR A 199 13.53 26.63 7.17
CA TYR A 199 14.81 26.23 7.76
C TYR A 199 15.99 26.73 6.93
N ALA A 200 17.09 27.07 7.60
CA ALA A 200 18.29 27.63 6.96
C ALA A 200 19.04 26.61 6.09
N ASP A 201 18.86 25.31 6.34
CA ASP A 201 19.52 24.20 5.66
C ASP A 201 18.64 23.55 4.58
N LEU A 202 17.42 24.04 4.38
CA LEU A 202 16.47 23.53 3.39
C LEU A 202 16.13 24.59 2.34
N PRO A 203 15.67 24.18 1.14
CA PRO A 203 15.21 25.12 0.14
C PRO A 203 13.95 25.86 0.59
N ARG A 204 13.71 27.02 -0.02
CA ARG A 204 12.51 27.84 0.20
C ARG A 204 12.03 28.45 -1.11
N VAL A 205 10.72 28.64 -1.22
CA VAL A 205 10.10 29.23 -2.41
C VAL A 205 9.73 30.69 -2.15
N ARG A 206 9.90 31.51 -3.18
CA ARG A 206 9.37 32.87 -3.28
C ARG A 206 8.56 32.95 -4.57
N SER A 207 7.26 32.68 -4.47
CA SER A 207 6.37 32.57 -5.63
C SER A 207 5.47 33.78 -5.87
N GLY A 208 5.50 34.76 -4.97
CA GLY A 208 4.50 35.83 -4.93
C GLY A 208 3.12 35.36 -4.41
N ASN A 209 2.99 34.10 -4.01
CA ASN A 209 1.79 33.52 -3.41
C ASN A 209 2.11 32.95 -2.03
N THR A 210 1.59 33.60 -0.97
CA THR A 210 1.83 33.18 0.41
C THR A 210 1.34 31.78 0.71
N ALA A 211 0.22 31.32 0.12
CA ALA A 211 -0.29 29.98 0.35
C ALA A 211 0.65 28.93 -0.26
N PHE A 212 1.11 29.14 -1.50
CA PHE A 212 2.05 28.22 -2.15
C PHE A 212 3.39 28.13 -1.41
N ASP A 213 3.96 29.29 -1.03
CA ASP A 213 5.20 29.35 -0.23
C ASP A 213 5.03 28.62 1.11
N ALA A 214 3.89 28.83 1.79
CA ALA A 214 3.58 28.22 3.08
C ALA A 214 3.43 26.69 2.96
N LEU A 215 2.71 26.18 1.97
CA LEU A 215 2.52 24.74 1.80
C LEU A 215 3.83 24.00 1.47
N PHE A 216 4.74 24.62 0.71
CA PHE A 216 6.09 24.07 0.53
C PHE A 216 6.89 24.07 1.84
N ALA A 217 6.78 25.13 2.65
CA ALA A 217 7.38 25.18 3.98
C ALA A 217 6.78 24.13 4.93
N LEU A 218 5.48 23.82 4.83
CA LEU A 218 4.83 22.73 5.56
C LEU A 218 5.42 21.37 5.18
N ALA A 219 5.59 21.08 3.88
CA ALA A 219 6.19 19.82 3.43
C ALA A 219 7.63 19.65 3.90
N THR A 220 8.47 20.69 3.81
CA THR A 220 9.84 20.64 4.35
C THR A 220 9.88 20.52 5.88
N HIS A 221 8.91 21.11 6.58
CA HIS A 221 8.76 20.96 8.02
C HIS A 221 8.40 19.53 8.43
N GLU A 222 7.45 18.91 7.75
CA GLU A 222 7.03 17.53 8.01
C GLU A 222 8.14 16.53 7.64
N MET A 223 8.87 16.77 6.53
CA MET A 223 10.09 16.00 6.22
C MET A 223 11.10 16.01 7.37
N LYS A 224 11.29 17.17 8.03
CA LYS A 224 12.17 17.27 9.22
C LYS A 224 11.60 16.55 10.44
N GLN A 225 10.28 16.46 10.58
CA GLN A 225 9.64 15.67 11.63
C GLN A 225 9.83 14.16 11.39
N ASP A 226 9.76 13.74 10.12
CA ASP A 226 10.01 12.35 9.71
C ASP A 226 11.51 11.97 9.75
N SER A 227 12.40 12.96 9.83
CA SER A 227 13.86 12.77 9.93
C SER A 227 14.27 12.41 11.36
N VAL A 228 14.40 11.13 11.68
CA VAL A 228 14.64 10.62 13.04
C VAL A 228 16.03 10.01 13.24
N SER A 229 16.51 9.98 14.48
CA SER A 229 17.76 9.28 14.86
C SER A 229 17.51 7.85 15.35
N ARG A 230 16.24 7.47 15.50
CA ARG A 230 15.78 6.20 16.06
C ARG A 230 14.44 5.87 15.44
N ILE A 231 14.23 4.62 15.08
CA ILE A 231 12.94 4.08 14.63
C ILE A 231 12.41 3.08 15.65
N ALA A 232 11.11 2.86 15.68
CA ALA A 232 10.46 1.88 16.55
C ALA A 232 9.19 1.32 15.88
N ASP A 233 8.98 0.02 16.02
CA ASP A 233 7.75 -0.64 15.62
C ASP A 233 7.40 -1.73 16.65
N GLY A 234 6.11 -1.88 16.98
CA GLY A 234 5.68 -2.87 17.97
C GLY A 234 6.01 -4.31 17.60
N ASN A 235 6.13 -4.62 16.31
CA ASN A 235 6.46 -5.95 15.83
C ASN A 235 7.96 -6.23 15.78
N TYR A 236 8.83 -5.23 15.97
CA TYR A 236 10.27 -5.38 15.87
C TYR A 236 10.96 -4.96 17.18
N ASN A 237 11.97 -5.71 17.59
CA ASN A 237 12.79 -5.39 18.76
C ASN A 237 11.97 -5.18 20.07
N GLY A 238 10.81 -5.83 20.18
CA GLY A 238 9.89 -5.66 21.31
C GLY A 238 9.39 -4.22 21.49
N GLY A 239 9.35 -3.42 20.42
CA GLY A 239 9.01 -2.00 20.46
C GLY A 239 10.13 -1.09 20.97
N ALA A 240 11.30 -1.63 21.31
CA ALA A 240 12.44 -0.82 21.76
C ALA A 240 13.06 -0.06 20.57
N PRO A 241 13.40 1.23 20.73
CA PRO A 241 13.97 2.04 19.65
C PRO A 241 15.27 1.44 19.08
N VAL A 242 15.38 1.44 17.76
CA VAL A 242 16.57 1.04 16.99
C VAL A 242 17.27 2.30 16.46
N PRO A 243 18.56 2.55 16.80
CA PRO A 243 19.31 3.68 16.25
C PRO A 243 19.39 3.61 14.72
N CYS A 244 18.94 4.66 14.05
CA CYS A 244 18.89 4.75 12.58
C CYS A 244 18.77 6.24 12.24
N GLU A 245 19.77 6.83 11.59
CA GLU A 245 19.64 8.17 10.99
C GLU A 245 18.85 8.02 9.69
N CYS A 246 17.55 7.84 9.84
CA CYS A 246 16.63 7.35 8.82
C CYS A 246 15.37 8.23 8.75
N PHE A 247 14.56 7.99 7.73
CA PHE A 247 13.20 8.52 7.67
C PHE A 247 12.23 7.52 8.33
N GLU A 248 11.45 7.96 9.30
CA GLU A 248 10.25 7.21 9.71
C GLU A 248 9.10 7.50 8.74
N THR A 249 8.19 6.55 8.58
CA THR A 249 7.15 6.59 7.53
C THR A 249 6.08 7.66 7.77
N GLY A 250 5.80 8.02 9.01
CA GLY A 250 4.87 9.10 9.33
C GLY A 250 4.48 9.13 10.81
N GLU A 251 3.55 10.02 11.16
CA GLU A 251 3.15 10.24 12.57
C GLU A 251 2.56 9.01 13.25
N LYS A 252 1.96 8.09 12.48
CA LYS A 252 1.43 6.81 12.99
C LYS A 252 2.39 5.63 12.75
N TRP A 253 3.46 5.80 11.97
CA TRP A 253 4.38 4.73 11.56
C TRP A 253 5.83 5.12 11.81
N HIS A 254 6.33 4.79 12.99
CA HIS A 254 7.67 5.17 13.45
C HIS A 254 8.80 4.25 12.92
N TYR A 255 8.61 3.59 11.77
CA TYR A 255 9.52 2.60 11.19
C TYR A 255 9.88 2.92 9.73
N VAL A 256 10.86 2.18 9.17
CA VAL A 256 11.21 2.23 7.75
C VAL A 256 10.49 1.10 7.01
N TRP A 257 9.52 1.47 6.17
CA TRP A 257 8.87 0.58 5.21
C TRP A 257 9.50 0.76 3.83
N THR A 258 9.81 -0.35 3.15
CA THR A 258 10.56 -0.36 1.88
C THR A 258 9.86 0.48 0.83
N ARG A 259 8.56 0.25 0.65
CA ARG A 259 7.74 1.01 -0.30
C ARG A 259 7.76 2.50 0.04
N ASP A 260 7.31 2.85 1.25
CA ASP A 260 7.11 4.22 1.72
C ASP A 260 8.33 5.10 1.51
N LEU A 261 9.48 4.59 1.94
CA LEU A 261 10.74 5.25 1.71
C LEU A 261 11.05 5.42 0.21
N SER A 262 10.85 4.37 -0.59
CA SER A 262 11.36 4.30 -1.95
C SER A 262 10.67 5.24 -2.92
N TYR A 263 9.33 5.29 -2.92
CA TYR A 263 8.66 6.27 -3.79
C TYR A 263 8.78 7.70 -3.24
N ALA A 264 8.79 7.91 -1.92
CA ALA A 264 9.01 9.25 -1.37
C ALA A 264 10.43 9.78 -1.69
N ALA A 265 11.45 8.91 -1.62
CA ALA A 265 12.81 9.19 -2.08
C ALA A 265 12.84 9.58 -3.55
N ASN A 266 12.16 8.81 -4.41
CA ASN A 266 12.09 9.05 -5.84
C ASN A 266 11.32 10.34 -6.22
N LEU A 267 10.30 10.71 -5.43
CA LEU A 267 9.52 11.92 -5.67
C LEU A 267 10.25 13.18 -5.23
N GLY A 268 10.99 13.18 -4.11
CA GLY A 268 11.72 14.39 -3.72
C GLY A 268 12.67 14.28 -2.54
N LEU A 269 12.54 13.27 -1.67
CA LEU A 269 13.36 13.22 -0.44
C LEU A 269 14.84 13.00 -0.74
N ALA A 270 15.18 12.22 -1.77
CA ALA A 270 16.57 11.94 -2.11
C ALA A 270 17.35 13.20 -2.53
N MET A 271 16.66 14.20 -3.10
CA MET A 271 17.29 15.47 -3.45
C MET A 271 17.66 16.30 -2.22
N LEU A 272 16.88 16.17 -1.13
CA LEU A 272 17.03 17.03 0.05
C LEU A 272 17.86 16.40 1.16
N ASP A 273 17.81 15.08 1.35
CA ASP A 273 18.64 14.34 2.31
C ASP A 273 19.04 12.95 1.77
N PRO A 274 19.94 12.89 0.76
CA PRO A 274 20.34 11.64 0.12
C PRO A 274 21.05 10.68 1.09
N ALA A 275 21.78 11.21 2.08
CA ALA A 275 22.47 10.39 3.06
C ALA A 275 21.49 9.64 3.97
N ARG A 276 20.42 10.30 4.43
CA ARG A 276 19.35 9.67 5.21
C ARG A 276 18.54 8.68 4.38
N VAL A 277 18.28 8.98 3.10
CA VAL A 277 17.67 8.01 2.19
C VAL A 277 18.54 6.76 2.07
N ARG A 278 19.85 6.90 1.80
CA ARG A 278 20.79 5.76 1.77
C ARG A 278 20.75 4.95 3.05
N ASN A 279 20.83 5.59 4.23
CA ASN A 279 20.78 4.88 5.51
C ASN A 279 19.48 4.09 5.68
N SER A 280 18.35 4.68 5.27
CA SER A 280 17.04 4.03 5.34
C SER A 280 16.94 2.86 4.35
N LEU A 281 17.53 3.00 3.16
CA LEU A 281 17.61 1.91 2.17
C LEU A 281 18.51 0.77 2.65
N ASP A 282 19.66 1.09 3.26
CA ASP A 282 20.58 0.12 3.87
C ASP A 282 19.93 -0.65 5.02
N PHE A 283 19.07 0.01 5.80
CA PHE A 283 18.27 -0.63 6.85
C PHE A 283 17.33 -1.71 6.29
N LYS A 284 16.91 -1.60 5.02
CA LYS A 284 16.09 -2.60 4.31
C LYS A 284 16.91 -3.65 3.55
N LEU A 285 18.22 -3.70 3.78
CA LEU A 285 19.07 -4.78 3.27
C LEU A 285 19.40 -5.77 4.40
N SER A 286 19.36 -7.06 4.10
CA SER A 286 19.73 -8.11 5.06
C SER A 286 20.48 -9.24 4.39
N GLY A 287 21.46 -9.80 5.11
CA GLY A 287 21.99 -11.13 4.83
C GLY A 287 21.21 -12.23 5.57
N TRP A 288 21.69 -13.46 5.43
CA TRP A 288 21.18 -14.61 6.18
C TRP A 288 21.40 -14.47 7.70
N ARG A 289 20.53 -15.08 8.50
CA ARG A 289 20.82 -15.30 9.93
C ARG A 289 22.04 -16.20 10.10
N THR A 290 22.73 -16.02 11.22
CA THR A 290 23.80 -16.94 11.63
C THR A 290 23.28 -18.38 11.71
N GLY A 291 24.00 -19.31 11.10
CA GLY A 291 23.65 -20.74 11.10
C GLY A 291 22.70 -21.18 9.98
N ILE A 292 22.16 -20.26 9.18
CA ILE A 292 21.41 -20.61 7.97
C ILE A 292 22.37 -21.11 6.90
N VAL A 293 22.08 -22.30 6.39
CA VAL A 293 22.76 -22.87 5.22
C VAL A 293 21.89 -22.58 4.00
N LYS A 294 22.45 -21.85 3.04
CA LYS A 294 21.77 -21.54 1.78
C LYS A 294 21.43 -22.83 1.03
N ALA A 295 20.14 -23.06 0.74
CA ALA A 295 19.73 -24.22 -0.04
C ALA A 295 20.32 -24.16 -1.47
N PRO A 296 20.65 -25.30 -2.10
CA PRO A 296 21.33 -25.32 -3.41
C PRO A 296 20.60 -24.58 -4.53
N GLN A 297 19.27 -24.51 -4.45
CA GLN A 297 18.40 -23.86 -5.44
C GLN A 297 18.31 -22.34 -5.25
N VAL A 298 18.78 -21.81 -4.13
CA VAL A 298 18.74 -20.37 -3.81
C VAL A 298 19.89 -19.66 -4.53
N ALA A 299 19.52 -18.64 -5.30
CA ALA A 299 20.45 -17.88 -6.12
C ALA A 299 21.28 -16.88 -5.29
N GLY A 300 22.22 -16.21 -5.94
CA GLY A 300 23.00 -15.13 -5.32
C GLY A 300 24.17 -15.59 -4.43
N SER A 301 24.81 -14.61 -3.78
CA SER A 301 26.02 -14.81 -2.96
C SER A 301 25.77 -15.57 -1.66
N ALA A 302 26.85 -16.09 -1.07
CA ALA A 302 26.79 -16.94 0.13
C ALA A 302 26.33 -16.18 1.39
N ASP A 303 26.58 -14.87 1.48
CA ASP A 303 26.12 -14.00 2.57
C ASP A 303 24.62 -13.66 2.51
N GLY A 304 24.01 -13.81 1.34
CA GLY A 304 22.58 -13.61 1.12
C GLY A 304 22.12 -12.16 1.12
N LEU A 305 23.02 -11.19 1.02
CA LEU A 305 22.67 -9.76 1.07
C LEU A 305 21.62 -9.42 0.02
N GLN A 306 20.41 -9.08 0.45
CA GLN A 306 19.28 -8.81 -0.44
C GLN A 306 18.32 -7.79 0.16
N ILE A 307 17.43 -7.27 -0.67
CA ILE A 307 16.36 -6.37 -0.25
C ILE A 307 15.32 -7.20 0.51
N ILE A 308 14.84 -6.70 1.65
CA ILE A 308 13.82 -7.40 2.43
C ILE A 308 12.42 -6.98 1.99
N GLN A 309 11.52 -7.95 1.90
CA GLN A 309 10.09 -7.69 1.81
C GLN A 309 9.56 -7.40 3.21
N ASP A 310 8.69 -6.40 3.30
CA ASP A 310 8.01 -6.04 4.54
C ASP A 310 6.98 -7.10 4.95
N THR A 311 6.62 -7.11 6.24
CA THR A 311 5.49 -7.94 6.70
C THR A 311 4.24 -7.66 5.87
N GLY A 312 3.50 -8.70 5.47
CA GLY A 312 2.34 -8.49 4.61
C GLY A 312 1.59 -9.77 4.26
N SER A 313 0.83 -9.68 3.17
CA SER A 313 -0.02 -10.74 2.64
C SER A 313 0.65 -12.12 2.65
N GLY A 314 -0.06 -13.11 3.20
CA GLY A 314 0.36 -14.51 3.19
C GLY A 314 1.64 -14.83 3.96
N GLY A 315 2.17 -13.89 4.75
CA GLY A 315 3.47 -14.02 5.41
C GLY A 315 4.63 -13.46 4.59
N SER A 316 4.36 -12.44 3.77
CA SER A 316 5.33 -11.64 3.00
C SER A 316 5.83 -12.37 1.73
N TRP A 317 7.13 -12.28 1.42
CA TRP A 317 7.69 -12.82 0.20
C TRP A 317 7.63 -14.36 0.14
N PRO A 318 7.33 -14.96 -1.03
CA PRO A 318 7.12 -14.35 -2.35
C PRO A 318 5.65 -14.15 -2.75
N VAL A 319 4.73 -14.04 -1.78
CA VAL A 319 3.34 -13.61 -2.07
C VAL A 319 3.35 -12.17 -2.55
N SER A 320 4.13 -11.34 -1.86
CA SER A 320 4.50 -10.00 -2.30
C SER A 320 5.94 -10.03 -2.81
N THR A 321 6.17 -9.46 -3.98
CA THR A 321 7.48 -9.39 -4.66
C THR A 321 7.90 -7.95 -4.95
N ASP A 322 7.10 -6.99 -4.51
CA ASP A 322 7.25 -5.56 -4.76
C ASP A 322 8.34 -4.89 -3.90
N ARG A 323 9.10 -5.64 -3.08
CA ARG A 323 10.35 -5.19 -2.44
C ARG A 323 11.32 -4.53 -3.40
N VAL A 324 11.26 -4.88 -4.68
CA VAL A 324 12.07 -4.28 -5.76
C VAL A 324 11.73 -2.81 -6.02
N SER A 325 10.63 -2.28 -5.48
CA SER A 325 10.35 -0.84 -5.44
C SER A 325 11.51 -0.04 -4.80
N TRP A 326 12.32 -0.69 -3.94
CA TRP A 326 13.61 -0.20 -3.45
C TRP A 326 14.51 0.40 -4.55
N ALA A 327 14.46 -0.12 -5.77
CA ALA A 327 15.24 0.38 -6.91
C ALA A 327 14.91 1.83 -7.27
N PHE A 328 13.66 2.29 -7.10
CA PHE A 328 13.29 3.70 -7.32
C PHE A 328 13.98 4.63 -6.34
N GLY A 329 14.01 4.25 -5.05
CA GLY A 329 14.67 5.02 -4.00
C GLY A 329 16.20 4.99 -4.14
N ALA A 330 16.75 3.83 -4.49
CA ALA A 330 18.19 3.65 -4.66
C ALA A 330 18.77 4.44 -5.83
N GLU A 331 18.10 4.45 -6.98
CA GLU A 331 18.51 5.29 -8.11
C GLU A 331 18.50 6.77 -7.70
N ALA A 332 17.38 7.24 -7.13
CA ALA A 332 17.26 8.63 -6.71
C ALA A 332 18.33 9.04 -5.67
N ALA A 333 18.67 8.14 -4.75
CA ALA A 333 19.78 8.34 -3.81
C ALA A 333 21.12 8.41 -4.55
N LEU A 334 21.42 7.47 -5.45
CA LEU A 334 22.67 7.42 -6.21
C LEU A 334 22.90 8.66 -7.08
N GLU A 335 21.84 9.27 -7.59
CA GLU A 335 21.89 10.52 -8.36
C GLU A 335 22.19 11.75 -7.50
N ASN A 336 21.92 11.69 -6.19
CA ASN A 336 22.05 12.82 -5.26
C ASN A 336 23.19 12.68 -4.23
N LEU A 337 23.70 11.46 -4.01
CA LEU A 337 24.77 11.21 -3.05
C LEU A 337 26.08 11.88 -3.47
N ALA A 338 26.81 12.38 -2.47
CA ALA A 338 28.15 12.89 -2.68
C ALA A 338 29.09 11.79 -3.24
N PRO A 339 30.13 12.13 -4.03
CA PRO A 339 30.94 11.14 -4.76
C PRO A 339 31.52 10.01 -3.90
N ALA A 340 31.97 10.31 -2.68
CA ALA A 340 32.53 9.29 -1.78
C ALA A 340 31.47 8.31 -1.27
N GLU A 341 30.28 8.82 -0.93
CA GLU A 341 29.16 8.00 -0.46
C GLU A 341 28.56 7.17 -1.58
N ARG A 342 28.40 7.76 -2.77
CA ARG A 342 27.97 7.07 -3.99
C ARG A 342 28.90 5.91 -4.32
N LYS A 343 30.22 6.16 -4.35
CA LYS A 343 31.24 5.13 -4.61
C LYS A 343 31.16 3.94 -3.66
N ALA A 344 30.81 4.17 -2.39
CA ALA A 344 30.63 3.10 -1.41
C ALA A 344 29.29 2.35 -1.59
N PHE A 345 28.22 3.06 -1.97
CA PHE A 345 26.88 2.50 -2.07
C PHE A 345 26.66 1.68 -3.35
N VAL A 346 27.23 2.07 -4.49
CA VAL A 346 27.09 1.36 -5.79
C VAL A 346 27.34 -0.16 -5.70
N PRO A 347 28.48 -0.67 -5.22
CA PRO A 347 28.72 -2.12 -5.19
C PRO A 347 27.77 -2.85 -4.24
N ARG A 348 27.37 -2.22 -3.14
CA ARG A 348 26.43 -2.78 -2.17
C ARG A 348 25.01 -2.87 -2.75
N ALA A 349 24.56 -1.81 -3.42
CA ALA A 349 23.29 -1.77 -4.12
C ALA A 349 23.24 -2.81 -5.25
N LEU A 350 24.31 -2.92 -6.05
CA LEU A 350 24.40 -3.91 -7.11
C LEU A 350 24.32 -5.34 -6.56
N GLN A 351 25.06 -5.66 -5.49
CA GLN A 351 25.01 -7.00 -4.88
C GLN A 351 23.60 -7.32 -4.35
N ALA A 352 22.96 -6.38 -3.66
CA ALA A 352 21.60 -6.55 -3.15
C ALA A 352 20.57 -6.75 -4.28
N LEU A 353 20.68 -5.97 -5.37
CA LEU A 353 19.82 -6.09 -6.55
C LEU A 353 20.03 -7.44 -7.24
N VAL A 354 21.27 -7.84 -7.52
CA VAL A 354 21.60 -9.13 -8.14
C VAL A 354 21.00 -10.28 -7.34
N ASN A 355 21.25 -10.34 -6.03
CA ASN A 355 20.72 -11.40 -5.19
C ASN A 355 19.19 -11.41 -5.15
N THR A 356 18.56 -10.24 -5.14
CA THR A 356 17.10 -10.11 -5.15
C THR A 356 16.51 -10.57 -6.48
N ILE A 357 16.99 -10.04 -7.60
CA ILE A 357 16.53 -10.33 -8.97
C ILE A 357 16.67 -11.81 -9.30
N GLU A 358 17.81 -12.41 -8.97
CA GLU A 358 18.06 -13.83 -9.28
C GLU A 358 17.17 -14.76 -8.44
N ASN A 359 16.89 -14.41 -7.18
CA ASN A 359 15.98 -15.21 -6.36
C ASN A 359 14.52 -15.01 -6.77
N ASP A 360 14.09 -13.79 -7.11
CA ASP A 360 12.74 -13.52 -7.60
C ASP A 360 12.50 -14.19 -8.97
N ARG A 361 13.54 -14.27 -9.82
CA ARG A 361 13.50 -15.04 -11.08
C ARG A 361 13.24 -16.52 -10.85
N VAL A 362 13.67 -17.08 -9.72
CA VAL A 362 13.43 -18.49 -9.38
C VAL A 362 12.07 -18.68 -8.68
N ALA A 363 11.66 -17.74 -7.84
CA ALA A 363 10.51 -17.89 -6.95
C ALA A 363 9.17 -17.39 -7.52
N ALA A 364 9.20 -16.40 -8.42
CA ALA A 364 8.02 -15.65 -8.83
C ALA A 364 7.92 -15.37 -10.34
N PHE A 365 8.92 -15.73 -11.15
CA PHE A 365 8.85 -15.50 -12.59
C PHE A 365 8.05 -16.60 -13.31
N ASP A 366 7.02 -16.21 -14.04
CA ASP A 366 6.25 -17.07 -14.92
C ASP A 366 6.83 -17.03 -16.33
N ALA A 367 7.53 -18.09 -16.70
CA ALA A 367 8.18 -18.19 -18.01
C ALA A 367 7.22 -18.29 -19.20
N VAL A 368 5.92 -18.57 -18.98
CA VAL A 368 4.91 -18.63 -20.06
C VAL A 368 4.52 -17.22 -20.51
N THR A 369 4.23 -16.35 -19.54
CA THR A 369 3.82 -14.95 -19.81
C THR A 369 5.00 -13.99 -19.88
N GLY A 370 6.16 -14.36 -19.33
CA GLY A 370 7.28 -13.44 -19.19
C GLY A 370 7.09 -12.39 -18.07
N LEU A 371 6.12 -12.58 -17.18
CA LEU A 371 5.82 -11.69 -16.06
C LEU A 371 6.20 -12.30 -14.70
N TYR A 372 6.35 -11.44 -13.70
CA TYR A 372 6.48 -11.81 -12.30
C TYR A 372 5.12 -11.87 -11.62
N THR A 373 4.92 -12.89 -10.79
CA THR A 373 3.74 -13.03 -9.94
C THR A 373 3.92 -12.28 -8.62
N GLY A 374 2.81 -11.93 -8.00
CA GLY A 374 2.76 -11.31 -6.69
C GLY A 374 1.71 -10.22 -6.57
N GLU A 375 1.58 -9.72 -5.35
CA GLU A 375 0.68 -8.64 -4.96
C GLU A 375 0.92 -7.32 -5.72
N GLU A 376 -0.13 -6.51 -5.89
CA GLU A 376 -0.06 -5.13 -6.37
C GLU A 376 0.70 -4.25 -5.37
N SER A 377 1.71 -3.50 -5.85
CA SER A 377 2.53 -2.68 -4.95
C SER A 377 1.69 -1.61 -4.26
N PHE A 378 1.88 -1.49 -2.95
CA PHE A 378 1.15 -0.62 -2.03
C PHE A 378 -0.34 -0.90 -1.79
N LEU A 379 -1.01 -1.63 -2.69
CA LEU A 379 -2.39 -2.08 -2.55
C LEU A 379 -2.49 -3.35 -1.69
N ASP A 380 -1.83 -3.32 -0.54
CA ASP A 380 -1.51 -4.46 0.33
C ASP A 380 -2.67 -4.90 1.25
N TRP A 381 -3.80 -4.20 1.19
CA TRP A 381 -5.04 -4.63 1.80
C TRP A 381 -5.87 -5.32 0.74
N ARG A 382 -5.58 -6.60 0.50
CA ARG A 382 -6.26 -7.41 -0.53
C ARG A 382 -7.79 -7.33 -0.47
N GLU A 383 -8.39 -7.11 0.70
CA GLU A 383 -9.83 -6.89 0.84
C GLU A 383 -10.33 -5.66 0.07
N GLN A 384 -9.47 -4.70 -0.24
CA GLN A 384 -9.77 -3.45 -0.94
C GLN A 384 -9.51 -3.51 -2.45
N SER A 385 -8.53 -4.30 -2.88
CA SER A 385 -7.98 -4.30 -4.25
C SER A 385 -8.22 -5.59 -5.03
N TYR A 386 -8.48 -6.71 -4.35
CA TYR A 386 -8.72 -8.03 -4.97
C TYR A 386 -10.17 -8.49 -4.82
N ALA A 387 -10.51 -9.57 -5.52
CA ALA A 387 -11.82 -10.21 -5.43
C ALA A 387 -12.15 -10.65 -4.00
N ALA A 388 -13.42 -10.54 -3.59
CA ALA A 388 -13.86 -10.88 -2.24
C ALA A 388 -13.50 -12.29 -1.76
N TRP A 389 -13.38 -13.26 -2.67
CA TRP A 389 -13.06 -14.66 -2.35
C TRP A 389 -11.56 -14.92 -2.12
N ILE A 390 -10.68 -13.95 -2.44
CA ILE A 390 -9.23 -14.16 -2.40
C ILE A 390 -8.70 -14.39 -0.98
N VAL A 391 -9.39 -13.86 0.03
CA VAL A 391 -8.99 -13.99 1.44
C VAL A 391 -9.03 -15.44 1.93
N ASP A 392 -9.77 -16.30 1.23
CA ASP A 392 -9.86 -17.73 1.49
C ASP A 392 -8.85 -18.54 0.61
N ASP A 393 -8.16 -17.90 -0.34
CA ASP A 393 -7.16 -18.52 -1.23
C ASP A 393 -6.02 -17.55 -1.60
N ILE A 394 -5.10 -17.33 -0.65
CA ILE A 394 -3.94 -16.45 -0.85
C ILE A 394 -2.95 -17.01 -1.89
N ALA A 395 -2.97 -18.31 -2.17
CA ALA A 395 -2.13 -18.90 -3.22
C ALA A 395 -2.59 -18.45 -4.62
N SER A 396 -3.90 -18.26 -4.83
CA SER A 396 -4.42 -17.61 -6.03
C SER A 396 -3.89 -16.18 -6.18
N MET A 397 -3.88 -15.40 -5.10
CA MET A 397 -3.31 -14.05 -5.10
C MET A 397 -1.83 -14.06 -5.49
N ALA A 398 -1.04 -14.93 -4.85
CA ALA A 398 0.39 -15.07 -5.08
C ALA A 398 0.77 -15.41 -6.52
N SER A 399 -0.14 -16.06 -7.26
CA SER A 399 0.03 -16.42 -8.68
C SER A 399 -0.49 -15.38 -9.67
N SER A 400 -1.20 -14.37 -9.18
CA SER A 400 -1.67 -13.25 -10.00
C SER A 400 -0.48 -12.35 -10.37
N LYS A 401 -0.60 -11.57 -11.45
CA LYS A 401 0.46 -10.69 -11.93
C LYS A 401 -0.04 -9.25 -11.90
N ALA A 402 0.69 -8.41 -11.18
CA ALA A 402 0.34 -7.00 -11.00
C ALA A 402 1.21 -6.09 -11.87
N LEU A 403 0.61 -5.06 -12.47
CA LEU A 403 1.30 -4.06 -13.30
C LEU A 403 2.39 -3.33 -12.51
N SER A 404 2.02 -2.71 -11.39
CA SER A 404 2.93 -1.91 -10.55
C SER A 404 4.16 -2.72 -10.10
N THR A 405 3.97 -3.98 -9.73
CA THR A 405 5.03 -4.91 -9.33
C THR A 405 5.94 -5.30 -10.50
N ASN A 406 5.37 -5.57 -11.69
CA ASN A 406 6.17 -5.87 -12.88
C ASN A 406 6.96 -4.65 -13.38
N VAL A 407 6.40 -3.45 -13.31
CA VAL A 407 7.13 -2.21 -13.60
C VAL A 407 8.26 -1.99 -12.57
N ALA A 408 8.05 -2.34 -11.30
CA ALA A 408 9.11 -2.30 -10.29
C ALA A 408 10.23 -3.33 -10.55
N HIS A 409 9.90 -4.52 -11.04
CA HIS A 409 10.92 -5.48 -11.51
C HIS A 409 11.69 -4.96 -12.73
N TYR A 410 11.01 -4.32 -13.69
CA TYR A 410 11.66 -3.65 -14.81
C TYR A 410 12.62 -2.55 -14.32
N LYS A 411 12.21 -1.76 -13.32
CA LYS A 411 13.07 -0.77 -12.70
C LYS A 411 14.30 -1.38 -12.02
N ALA A 412 14.14 -2.48 -11.29
CA ALA A 412 15.26 -3.17 -10.66
C ALA A 412 16.25 -3.74 -11.70
N LEU A 413 15.76 -4.33 -12.78
CA LEU A 413 16.60 -4.86 -13.87
C LEU A 413 17.38 -3.76 -14.58
N THR A 414 16.73 -2.63 -14.89
CA THR A 414 17.38 -1.49 -15.54
C THR A 414 18.45 -0.85 -14.65
N LEU A 415 18.15 -0.64 -13.36
CA LEU A 415 19.14 -0.14 -12.41
C LEU A 415 20.31 -1.12 -12.22
N ALA A 416 20.04 -2.41 -12.06
CA ALA A 416 21.09 -3.43 -11.94
C ALA A 416 21.98 -3.48 -13.19
N SER A 417 21.40 -3.35 -14.40
CA SER A 417 22.17 -3.25 -15.64
C SER A 417 23.07 -2.01 -15.65
N ALA A 418 22.55 -0.85 -15.25
CA ALA A 418 23.31 0.40 -15.20
C ALA A 418 24.49 0.31 -14.22
N LEU A 419 24.24 -0.16 -12.98
CA LEU A 419 25.28 -0.31 -11.97
C LEU A 419 26.33 -1.36 -12.37
N ALA A 420 25.91 -2.48 -12.98
CA ALA A 420 26.83 -3.48 -13.49
C ALA A 420 27.77 -2.92 -14.56
N ARG A 421 27.27 -2.08 -15.48
CA ARG A 421 28.12 -1.38 -16.46
C ARG A 421 29.12 -0.47 -15.77
N GLU A 422 28.67 0.31 -14.80
CA GLU A 422 29.53 1.23 -14.05
C GLU A 422 30.66 0.50 -13.32
N THR A 423 30.39 -0.67 -12.75
CA THR A 423 31.40 -1.48 -12.05
C THR A 423 32.24 -2.36 -12.96
N GLY A 424 32.03 -2.33 -14.28
CA GLY A 424 32.75 -3.16 -15.26
C GLY A 424 32.28 -4.62 -15.36
N ASP A 425 31.11 -4.96 -14.81
CA ASP A 425 30.49 -6.28 -14.90
C ASP A 425 29.62 -6.38 -16.16
N SER A 426 30.28 -6.58 -17.30
CA SER A 426 29.63 -6.63 -18.61
C SER A 426 28.63 -7.79 -18.76
N ALA A 427 28.85 -8.90 -18.06
CA ALA A 427 27.99 -10.07 -18.12
C ALA A 427 26.63 -9.80 -17.46
N HIS A 428 26.61 -9.31 -16.21
CA HIS A 428 25.36 -8.93 -15.56
C HIS A 428 24.70 -7.74 -16.25
N ALA A 429 25.47 -6.77 -16.74
CA ALA A 429 24.95 -5.65 -17.50
C ALA A 429 24.13 -6.11 -18.71
N GLN A 430 24.68 -7.01 -19.54
CA GLN A 430 23.99 -7.53 -20.72
C GLN A 430 22.79 -8.40 -20.34
N LYS A 431 22.95 -9.30 -19.37
CA LYS A 431 21.89 -10.19 -18.88
C LYS A 431 20.66 -9.40 -18.42
N TYR A 432 20.85 -8.41 -17.55
CA TYR A 432 19.73 -7.64 -17.02
C TYR A 432 19.14 -6.65 -18.02
N ALA A 433 19.93 -6.14 -18.98
CA ALA A 433 19.39 -5.37 -20.09
C ALA A 433 18.44 -6.22 -20.96
N GLN A 434 18.85 -7.45 -21.28
CA GLN A 434 18.03 -8.38 -22.07
C GLN A 434 16.75 -8.74 -21.31
N TRP A 435 16.86 -9.08 -20.03
CA TRP A 435 15.71 -9.39 -19.19
C TRP A 435 14.75 -8.20 -19.03
N ALA A 436 15.27 -6.98 -18.90
CA ALA A 436 14.44 -5.78 -18.86
C ALA A 436 13.67 -5.57 -20.18
N ALA A 437 14.33 -5.75 -21.33
CA ALA A 437 13.68 -5.65 -22.63
C ALA A 437 12.55 -6.68 -22.80
N GLN A 438 12.82 -7.93 -22.44
CA GLN A 438 11.83 -9.02 -22.47
C GLN A 438 10.65 -8.74 -21.53
N LEU A 439 10.92 -8.21 -20.33
CA LEU A 439 9.85 -7.89 -19.37
C LEU A 439 9.00 -6.71 -19.87
N LYS A 440 9.60 -5.68 -20.47
CA LYS A 440 8.85 -4.58 -21.08
C LYS A 440 7.93 -5.08 -22.19
N GLU A 441 8.41 -5.99 -23.04
CA GLU A 441 7.60 -6.61 -24.08
C GLU A 441 6.45 -7.43 -23.48
N ALA A 442 6.74 -8.27 -22.47
CA ALA A 442 5.72 -9.06 -21.77
C ALA A 442 4.63 -8.17 -21.12
N ILE A 443 5.01 -7.08 -20.44
CA ILE A 443 4.02 -6.15 -19.85
C ILE A 443 3.09 -5.59 -20.94
N ASN A 444 3.66 -5.18 -22.07
CA ASN A 444 2.88 -4.62 -23.18
C ASN A 444 1.99 -5.64 -23.88
N THR A 445 2.42 -6.89 -23.98
CA THR A 445 1.63 -7.95 -24.61
C THR A 445 0.52 -8.45 -23.70
N GLU A 446 0.82 -8.66 -22.42
CA GLU A 446 -0.06 -9.40 -21.50
C GLU A 446 -1.01 -8.48 -20.71
N LEU A 447 -0.65 -7.21 -20.49
CA LEU A 447 -1.43 -6.31 -19.63
C LEU A 447 -2.09 -5.16 -20.39
N TRP A 448 -1.68 -4.83 -21.62
CA TRP A 448 -2.30 -3.70 -22.35
C TRP A 448 -3.69 -4.07 -22.88
N LEU A 449 -4.72 -3.35 -22.42
CA LEU A 449 -6.09 -3.48 -22.91
C LEU A 449 -6.38 -2.38 -23.93
N ALA A 450 -6.17 -2.69 -25.20
CA ALA A 450 -6.24 -1.71 -26.29
C ALA A 450 -7.63 -1.07 -26.47
N ASP A 451 -8.70 -1.76 -26.08
CA ASP A 451 -10.07 -1.23 -26.10
C ASP A 451 -10.35 -0.24 -24.96
N ALA A 452 -9.64 -0.38 -23.83
CA ALA A 452 -9.66 0.59 -22.74
C ALA A 452 -8.65 1.73 -22.93
N GLY A 453 -7.56 1.50 -23.67
CA GLY A 453 -6.41 2.40 -23.73
C GLY A 453 -5.69 2.51 -22.38
N LEU A 454 -5.69 1.41 -21.62
CA LEU A 454 -5.13 1.31 -20.27
C LEU A 454 -4.49 -0.06 -20.07
N TYR A 455 -3.50 -0.15 -19.17
CA TYR A 455 -3.02 -1.46 -18.72
C TYR A 455 -3.93 -2.03 -17.64
N SER A 456 -4.29 -3.31 -17.74
CA SER A 456 -4.81 -4.10 -16.63
C SER A 456 -3.86 -4.02 -15.43
N SER A 457 -4.37 -3.62 -14.26
CA SER A 457 -3.60 -3.58 -13.02
C SER A 457 -3.25 -4.98 -12.53
N LEU A 458 -4.10 -5.95 -12.83
CA LEU A 458 -4.03 -7.30 -12.26
C LEU A 458 -4.56 -8.36 -13.24
N THR A 459 -3.87 -9.49 -13.37
CA THR A 459 -4.40 -10.68 -14.04
C THR A 459 -5.24 -11.56 -13.13
N GLY A 460 -6.03 -12.46 -13.73
CA GLY A 460 -6.54 -13.66 -13.09
C GLY A 460 -5.45 -14.46 -12.36
N PRO A 461 -5.82 -15.21 -11.32
CA PRO A 461 -4.91 -16.13 -10.63
C PRO A 461 -4.54 -17.31 -11.55
N HIS A 462 -3.76 -18.24 -11.02
CA HIS A 462 -3.55 -19.54 -11.65
C HIS A 462 -4.88 -20.20 -12.07
N PHE A 463 -4.87 -20.85 -13.25
CA PHE A 463 -6.06 -21.39 -13.95
C PHE A 463 -7.00 -20.37 -14.60
N ASN A 464 -6.68 -19.08 -14.51
CA ASN A 464 -7.32 -18.02 -15.30
C ASN A 464 -6.26 -17.27 -16.09
N GLY A 465 -5.40 -16.47 -15.44
CA GLY A 465 -4.34 -15.72 -16.12
C GLY A 465 -4.79 -14.57 -17.03
N ALA A 466 -6.08 -14.44 -17.35
CA ALA A 466 -6.60 -13.35 -18.19
C ALA A 466 -6.35 -11.97 -17.55
N PRO A 467 -5.95 -10.93 -18.31
CA PRO A 467 -5.95 -9.56 -17.80
C PRO A 467 -7.38 -9.13 -17.44
N MET A 468 -7.52 -8.33 -16.37
CA MET A 468 -8.82 -7.87 -15.89
C MET A 468 -9.02 -6.40 -16.25
N TYR A 469 -10.28 -5.98 -16.42
CA TYR A 469 -10.66 -4.56 -16.53
C TYR A 469 -10.67 -3.89 -15.15
N LYS A 470 -9.52 -3.95 -14.50
CA LYS A 470 -9.16 -3.32 -13.23
C LYS A 470 -7.93 -2.47 -13.49
N PHE A 471 -7.92 -1.26 -12.96
CA PHE A 471 -6.92 -0.27 -13.26
C PHE A 471 -6.46 0.40 -11.97
N ASP A 472 -5.16 0.66 -11.84
CA ASP A 472 -4.60 1.42 -10.73
C ASP A 472 -3.74 2.57 -11.25
N TRP A 473 -3.89 3.75 -10.65
CA TRP A 473 -3.23 4.96 -11.14
C TRP A 473 -1.72 4.93 -10.96
N LEU A 474 -1.22 4.23 -9.94
CA LEU A 474 0.21 4.09 -9.70
C LEU A 474 0.87 3.28 -10.81
N GLY A 475 0.35 2.11 -11.15
CA GLY A 475 0.82 1.25 -12.22
C GLY A 475 0.79 1.95 -13.58
N GLN A 476 -0.30 2.63 -13.91
CA GLN A 476 -0.40 3.46 -15.12
C GLN A 476 0.70 4.52 -15.19
N ALA A 477 0.83 5.33 -14.13
CA ALA A 477 1.82 6.40 -14.11
C ALA A 477 3.25 5.84 -14.13
N LEU A 478 3.53 4.77 -13.38
CA LEU A 478 4.83 4.13 -13.38
C LEU A 478 5.22 3.57 -14.76
N ALA A 479 4.26 3.02 -15.50
CA ALA A 479 4.51 2.55 -16.87
C ALA A 479 4.99 3.70 -17.78
N ILE A 480 4.41 4.91 -17.64
CA ILE A 480 4.85 6.11 -18.37
C ILE A 480 6.22 6.58 -17.87
N VAL A 481 6.40 6.80 -16.56
CA VAL A 481 7.64 7.41 -16.03
C VAL A 481 8.87 6.52 -16.20
N THR A 482 8.69 5.21 -16.33
CA THR A 482 9.78 4.25 -16.58
C THR A 482 9.98 3.95 -18.07
N GLY A 483 9.10 4.45 -18.94
CA GLY A 483 9.14 4.21 -20.38
C GLY A 483 8.77 2.77 -20.76
N VAL A 484 7.95 2.09 -19.96
CA VAL A 484 7.30 0.82 -20.35
C VAL A 484 6.20 1.10 -21.37
N ALA A 485 5.39 2.13 -21.11
CA ALA A 485 4.47 2.69 -22.09
C ALA A 485 5.23 3.49 -23.14
N ASP A 486 4.84 3.37 -24.41
CA ASP A 486 5.28 4.31 -25.44
C ASP A 486 4.45 5.61 -25.42
N ASP A 487 4.78 6.56 -26.30
CA ASP A 487 4.14 7.87 -26.32
C ASP A 487 2.63 7.81 -26.65
N GLU A 488 2.20 6.84 -27.47
CA GLU A 488 0.79 6.67 -27.83
C GLU A 488 0.01 6.07 -26.65
N GLN A 489 0.55 5.03 -26.03
CA GLN A 489 -0.01 4.44 -24.81
C GLN A 489 -0.06 5.47 -23.68
N ALA A 490 0.99 6.28 -23.50
CA ALA A 490 1.02 7.34 -22.49
C ALA A 490 -0.11 8.37 -22.70
N ALA A 491 -0.30 8.82 -23.94
CA ALA A 491 -1.39 9.75 -24.28
C ALA A 491 -2.78 9.13 -23.99
N GLN A 492 -2.99 7.86 -24.38
CA GLN A 492 -4.25 7.15 -24.10
C GLN A 492 -4.50 6.99 -22.60
N ILE A 493 -3.50 6.59 -21.84
CA ILE A 493 -3.60 6.41 -20.38
C ILE A 493 -4.03 7.71 -19.70
N LEU A 494 -3.36 8.82 -20.01
CA LEU A 494 -3.65 10.13 -19.43
C LEU A 494 -5.05 10.62 -19.82
N ALA A 495 -5.49 10.34 -21.05
CA ALA A 495 -6.80 10.73 -21.53
C ALA A 495 -7.95 9.86 -20.97
N HIS A 496 -7.72 8.57 -20.72
CA HIS A 496 -8.77 7.60 -20.41
C HIS A 496 -8.89 7.23 -18.93
N TYR A 497 -7.81 7.36 -18.12
CA TYR A 497 -7.92 7.03 -16.70
C TYR A 497 -8.85 8.03 -15.97
N PRO A 498 -9.85 7.54 -15.20
CA PRO A 498 -10.89 8.41 -14.66
C PRO A 498 -10.38 9.35 -13.57
N HIS A 499 -10.83 10.59 -13.64
CA HIS A 499 -10.56 11.64 -12.68
C HIS A 499 -11.85 12.17 -12.07
N GLY A 500 -11.88 12.16 -10.74
CA GLY A 500 -12.94 12.77 -9.94
C GLY A 500 -12.87 14.30 -9.94
N PRO A 501 -13.78 14.96 -9.20
CA PRO A 501 -13.71 16.40 -8.99
C PRO A 501 -12.43 16.86 -8.27
N ILE A 502 -11.84 15.98 -7.47
CA ILE A 502 -10.71 16.31 -6.58
C ILE A 502 -9.39 15.77 -7.12
N GLY A 503 -9.41 14.74 -7.96
CA GLY A 503 -8.21 14.06 -8.45
C GLY A 503 -8.51 12.63 -8.94
N PRO A 504 -7.49 11.87 -9.35
CA PRO A 504 -7.64 10.46 -9.73
C PRO A 504 -7.81 9.54 -8.52
N PRO A 505 -8.68 8.52 -8.57
CA PRO A 505 -8.70 7.49 -7.55
C PRO A 505 -7.47 6.59 -7.69
N VAL A 506 -7.08 5.95 -6.59
CA VAL A 506 -6.01 4.96 -6.60
C VAL A 506 -6.34 3.76 -7.50
N ILE A 507 -7.55 3.22 -7.38
CA ILE A 507 -8.05 2.11 -8.22
C ILE A 507 -9.31 2.52 -8.95
N TYR A 508 -9.62 1.87 -10.06
CA TYR A 508 -10.88 1.98 -10.77
C TYR A 508 -11.22 0.70 -11.53
N PRO A 509 -12.51 0.32 -11.65
CA PRO A 509 -13.66 0.87 -10.92
C PRO A 509 -13.61 0.53 -9.42
N GLN A 510 -14.35 1.28 -8.60
CA GLN A 510 -14.41 1.08 -7.16
C GLN A 510 -15.11 -0.23 -6.82
N GLN A 511 -14.63 -0.94 -5.79
CA GLN A 511 -15.31 -2.13 -5.27
C GLN A 511 -16.51 -1.75 -4.40
N PRO A 512 -17.68 -2.38 -4.59
CA PRO A 512 -18.83 -2.19 -3.70
C PRO A 512 -18.59 -2.82 -2.32
N ASP A 513 -19.38 -2.42 -1.32
CA ASP A 513 -19.35 -2.98 0.04
C ASP A 513 -17.97 -2.93 0.73
N ARG A 514 -17.17 -1.91 0.42
CA ARG A 514 -15.86 -1.67 1.03
C ARG A 514 -15.78 -0.27 1.61
N ALA A 515 -15.24 -0.18 2.81
CA ALA A 515 -14.85 1.07 3.43
C ALA A 515 -13.82 1.82 2.57
N VAL A 516 -13.74 3.14 2.74
CA VAL A 516 -12.75 3.95 2.04
C VAL A 516 -11.36 3.64 2.61
N TYR A 517 -10.38 3.31 1.77
CA TYR A 517 -8.97 3.26 2.12
C TYR A 517 -8.04 3.25 0.89
N HIS A 518 -7.80 2.10 0.26
CA HIS A 518 -7.26 2.04 -1.11
C HIS A 518 -8.41 2.21 -2.11
N ASN A 519 -9.51 1.49 -1.87
CA ASN A 519 -10.75 1.69 -2.58
C ASN A 519 -11.35 3.05 -2.19
N ARG A 520 -11.89 3.77 -3.19
CA ARG A 520 -12.52 5.10 -3.08
C ARG A 520 -11.62 6.21 -2.55
N ALA A 521 -10.31 6.09 -2.66
CA ALA A 521 -9.39 7.10 -2.14
C ALA A 521 -8.53 7.77 -3.20
N ILE A 522 -8.13 9.00 -2.91
CA ILE A 522 -6.98 9.69 -3.50
C ILE A 522 -5.81 9.52 -2.54
N TRP A 523 -4.64 9.15 -3.08
CA TRP A 523 -3.38 9.17 -2.37
C TRP A 523 -2.44 10.19 -3.06
N PRO A 524 -1.94 11.23 -2.35
CA PRO A 524 -1.17 12.31 -2.95
C PRO A 524 0.08 11.83 -3.70
N PHE A 525 0.80 10.82 -3.23
CA PHE A 525 1.99 10.34 -3.94
C PHE A 525 1.65 9.69 -5.30
N VAL A 526 0.53 8.97 -5.38
CA VAL A 526 0.04 8.41 -6.65
C VAL A 526 -0.35 9.54 -7.60
N THR A 527 -0.99 10.58 -7.06
CA THR A 527 -1.32 11.80 -7.81
C THR A 527 -0.06 12.51 -8.34
N ALA A 528 1.03 12.56 -7.56
CA ALA A 528 2.29 13.15 -7.97
C ALA A 528 3.02 12.34 -9.06
N TYR A 529 2.93 11.01 -9.07
CA TYR A 529 3.39 10.22 -10.21
C TYR A 529 2.56 10.50 -11.47
N GLY A 530 1.24 10.62 -11.33
CA GLY A 530 0.36 11.05 -12.42
C GLY A 530 0.73 12.43 -12.97
N LEU A 531 1.06 13.38 -12.09
CA LEU A 531 1.58 14.69 -12.49
C LEU A 531 2.90 14.58 -13.26
N ARG A 532 3.84 13.75 -12.79
CA ARG A 532 5.11 13.52 -13.48
C ARG A 532 4.89 12.93 -14.87
N ALA A 533 4.00 11.95 -15.00
CA ALA A 533 3.61 11.37 -16.28
C ALA A 533 2.96 12.41 -17.21
N ALA A 534 2.02 13.20 -16.69
CA ALA A 534 1.35 14.26 -17.46
C ALA A 534 2.33 15.34 -17.96
N ALA A 535 3.30 15.74 -17.13
CA ALA A 535 4.34 16.68 -17.53
C ALA A 535 5.23 16.10 -18.64
N MET A 536 5.63 14.82 -18.55
CA MET A 536 6.43 14.14 -19.56
C MET A 536 5.71 14.04 -20.93
N SER A 537 4.38 13.92 -20.93
CA SER A 537 3.56 13.82 -22.15
C SER A 537 2.90 15.12 -22.59
N GLY A 538 3.11 16.24 -21.87
CA GLY A 538 2.47 17.53 -22.17
C GLY A 538 0.95 17.57 -21.96
N ASN A 539 0.38 16.68 -21.13
CA ASN A 539 -1.06 16.68 -20.82
C ASN A 539 -1.37 17.66 -19.70
N THR A 540 -1.90 18.82 -20.08
CA THR A 540 -2.19 19.94 -19.17
C THR A 540 -3.41 19.71 -18.31
N ALA A 541 -4.42 18.97 -18.79
CA ALA A 541 -5.64 18.73 -18.04
C ALA A 541 -5.42 17.80 -16.83
N VAL A 542 -4.64 16.74 -17.01
CA VAL A 542 -4.22 15.84 -15.91
C VAL A 542 -3.26 16.56 -14.96
N ALA A 543 -2.29 17.31 -15.49
CA ALA A 543 -1.37 18.08 -14.66
C ALA A 543 -2.09 19.11 -13.77
N ASP A 544 -3.03 19.88 -14.34
CA ASP A 544 -3.81 20.86 -13.58
C ASP A 544 -4.69 20.21 -12.51
N ALA A 545 -5.29 19.04 -12.81
CA ALA A 545 -6.05 18.28 -11.83
C ALA A 545 -5.15 17.80 -10.67
N ALA A 546 -3.94 17.36 -10.98
CA ALA A 546 -2.97 16.90 -9.97
C ALA A 546 -2.42 18.06 -9.13
N TYR A 547 -2.06 19.20 -9.74
CA TYR A 547 -1.67 20.41 -9.02
C TYR A 547 -2.75 20.86 -8.03
N ASP A 548 -4.00 20.94 -8.49
CA ASP A 548 -5.13 21.31 -7.63
C ASP A 548 -5.31 20.30 -6.48
N SER A 549 -5.33 19.00 -6.78
CA SER A 549 -5.47 17.93 -5.77
C SER A 549 -4.42 18.01 -4.68
N LEU A 550 -3.14 18.19 -5.04
CA LEU A 550 -2.02 18.22 -4.11
C LEU A 550 -2.04 19.47 -3.23
N MET A 551 -2.25 20.65 -3.83
CA MET A 551 -2.36 21.92 -3.10
C MET A 551 -3.57 21.93 -2.17
N ARG A 552 -4.73 21.51 -2.68
CA ARG A 552 -5.99 21.43 -1.94
C ARG A 552 -5.89 20.49 -0.74
N GLY A 553 -5.36 19.28 -0.96
CA GLY A 553 -5.22 18.26 0.08
C GLY A 553 -4.38 18.77 1.26
N ALA A 554 -3.21 19.36 0.97
CA ALA A 554 -2.35 19.94 2.00
C ALA A 554 -2.94 21.19 2.67
N ALA A 555 -3.64 22.03 1.90
CA ALA A 555 -4.26 23.25 2.40
C ALA A 555 -5.38 22.96 3.41
N LEU A 556 -6.32 22.09 3.05
CA LEU A 556 -7.52 21.84 3.84
C LEU A 556 -7.24 20.99 5.08
N ASN A 557 -6.26 20.09 5.03
CA ASN A 557 -5.95 19.15 6.12
C ASN A 557 -4.84 19.63 7.05
N LEU A 558 -4.24 20.79 6.78
CA LEU A 558 -3.14 21.37 7.56
C LEU A 558 -1.89 20.48 7.61
N SER A 559 -1.75 19.55 6.67
CA SER A 559 -0.69 18.55 6.64
C SER A 559 -0.58 17.86 5.29
N ASN A 560 0.56 17.26 4.98
CA ASN A 560 0.67 16.31 3.87
C ASN A 560 0.11 14.94 4.31
N MET A 561 -1.23 14.90 4.38
CA MET A 561 -2.02 13.74 4.81
C MET A 561 -1.88 12.58 3.83
N GLU A 562 -1.92 11.35 4.36
CA GLU A 562 -1.71 10.14 3.58
C GLU A 562 -2.76 9.89 2.49
N ASN A 563 -4.05 10.00 2.82
CA ASN A 563 -5.12 9.69 1.89
C ASN A 563 -6.41 10.47 2.20
N LEU A 564 -7.26 10.59 1.19
CA LEU A 564 -8.52 11.34 1.20
C LEU A 564 -9.61 10.55 0.45
N GLU A 565 -10.88 10.75 0.76
CA GLU A 565 -11.96 10.17 -0.05
C GLU A 565 -12.01 10.82 -1.44
N TRP A 566 -12.16 9.99 -2.48
CA TRP A 566 -11.91 10.37 -3.87
C TRP A 566 -12.82 11.48 -4.41
N LEU A 567 -14.14 11.35 -4.23
CA LEU A 567 -15.10 12.27 -4.83
C LEU A 567 -15.22 13.58 -4.05
N THR A 568 -15.00 13.51 -2.74
CA THR A 568 -15.26 14.61 -1.81
C THR A 568 -14.01 15.35 -1.36
N GLY A 569 -12.85 14.67 -1.37
CA GLY A 569 -11.59 15.18 -0.84
C GLY A 569 -11.59 15.28 0.69
N GLN A 570 -12.57 14.68 1.36
CA GLN A 570 -12.66 14.70 2.82
C GLN A 570 -11.64 13.74 3.44
N PRO A 571 -11.01 14.12 4.56
CA PRO A 571 -10.08 13.25 5.29
C PRO A 571 -10.78 12.15 6.10
N LEU A 572 -12.11 12.23 6.20
CA LEU A 572 -13.01 11.22 6.71
C LEU A 572 -14.45 11.52 6.24
N LEU A 573 -14.92 10.79 5.23
CA LEU A 573 -16.32 10.77 4.81
C LEU A 573 -17.13 9.95 5.83
N LEU A 574 -18.08 10.60 6.49
CA LEU A 574 -18.99 9.96 7.45
C LEU A 574 -20.30 9.54 6.77
N ASP A 575 -20.78 8.34 7.11
CA ASP A 575 -22.09 7.81 6.76
C ASP A 575 -22.70 7.13 8.00
N GLU A 576 -23.78 7.70 8.53
CA GLU A 576 -24.50 7.15 9.69
C GLU A 576 -25.37 5.95 9.36
N TYR A 577 -25.78 5.82 8.10
CA TYR A 577 -26.63 4.73 7.65
C TYR A 577 -25.80 3.50 7.26
N HIS A 578 -24.54 3.72 6.85
CA HIS A 578 -23.58 2.66 6.55
C HIS A 578 -22.24 2.92 7.25
N PRO A 579 -22.18 2.82 8.59
CA PRO A 579 -20.98 3.13 9.37
C PRO A 579 -19.76 2.26 9.03
N ASN A 580 -19.98 1.09 8.43
CA ASN A 580 -18.93 0.19 7.93
C ASN A 580 -18.32 0.64 6.59
N LEU A 581 -18.89 1.64 5.92
CA LEU A 581 -18.42 2.17 4.63
C LEU A 581 -17.70 3.52 4.75
N ILE A 582 -17.58 4.06 5.98
CA ILE A 582 -16.89 5.34 6.21
C ILE A 582 -15.39 5.22 5.92
N GLY A 583 -14.74 6.36 5.73
CA GLY A 583 -13.29 6.40 5.75
C GLY A 583 -12.72 7.62 5.02
N PRO A 584 -11.40 7.69 4.80
CA PRO A 584 -10.45 6.59 4.95
C PRO A 584 -10.43 5.92 6.34
N VAL A 585 -10.34 4.60 6.45
CA VAL A 585 -10.37 3.91 7.76
C VAL A 585 -9.11 4.15 8.58
N ILE A 586 -7.97 4.33 7.92
CA ILE A 586 -6.70 4.74 8.53
C ILE A 586 -6.02 5.78 7.64
N SER A 587 -5.43 6.78 8.27
CA SER A 587 -4.64 7.83 7.63
C SER A 587 -3.69 8.44 8.66
N SER A 588 -2.48 8.84 8.24
CA SER A 588 -1.62 9.72 9.04
C SER A 588 -1.67 11.15 8.56
N ARG A 589 -1.57 12.09 9.51
CA ARG A 589 -1.58 13.52 9.25
C ARG A 589 -0.31 13.95 8.50
N ARG A 590 0.88 13.52 8.94
CA ARG A 590 2.13 13.56 8.12
C ARG A 590 2.50 12.16 7.68
N GLN A 591 2.79 11.99 6.39
CA GLN A 591 3.19 10.71 5.80
C GLN A 591 4.22 10.96 4.68
N LEU A 592 5.35 10.23 4.70
CA LEU A 592 6.46 10.38 3.74
C LEU A 592 6.02 10.41 2.27
N TRP A 593 5.09 9.55 1.88
CA TRP A 593 4.44 9.53 0.56
C TRP A 593 4.01 10.93 0.14
N SER A 594 3.13 11.53 0.93
CA SER A 594 2.51 12.82 0.62
C SER A 594 3.48 13.98 0.80
N VAL A 595 4.39 13.88 1.76
CA VAL A 595 5.50 14.84 1.93
C VAL A 595 6.38 14.85 0.68
N GLY A 596 6.83 13.67 0.24
CA GLY A 596 7.61 13.48 -1.00
C GLY A 596 6.85 13.96 -2.23
N ALA A 597 5.53 13.70 -2.29
CA ALA A 597 4.65 14.15 -3.36
C ALA A 597 4.65 15.68 -3.51
N TYR A 598 4.46 16.42 -2.42
CA TYR A 598 4.41 17.87 -2.44
C TYR A 598 5.79 18.48 -2.75
N LEU A 599 6.84 17.92 -2.15
CA LEU A 599 8.22 18.34 -2.44
C LEU A 599 8.57 18.12 -3.91
N GLY A 600 8.24 16.95 -4.46
CA GLY A 600 8.47 16.61 -5.87
C GLY A 600 7.70 17.50 -6.84
N MET A 601 6.41 17.75 -6.57
CA MET A 601 5.59 18.68 -7.34
C MET A 601 6.27 20.05 -7.48
N VAL A 602 6.84 20.57 -6.39
CA VAL A 602 7.51 21.88 -6.42
C VAL A 602 8.89 21.79 -7.09
N LEU A 603 9.76 20.89 -6.63
CA LEU A 603 11.16 20.81 -7.06
C LEU A 603 11.29 20.35 -8.52
N ASN A 604 10.62 19.26 -8.87
CA ASN A 604 10.83 18.57 -10.13
C ASN A 604 9.88 19.04 -11.22
N GLN A 605 8.65 19.44 -10.88
CA GLN A 605 7.64 19.82 -11.88
C GLN A 605 7.55 21.34 -12.01
N VAL A 606 7.31 22.10 -10.93
CA VAL A 606 7.24 23.58 -11.03
C VAL A 606 8.60 24.18 -11.37
N PHE A 607 9.65 23.83 -10.64
CA PHE A 607 11.00 24.35 -10.88
C PHE A 607 11.80 23.53 -11.90
N GLY A 608 11.32 22.35 -12.26
CA GLY A 608 11.93 21.54 -13.32
C GLY A 608 13.25 20.90 -12.95
N VAL A 609 13.67 20.91 -11.69
CA VAL A 609 15.02 20.48 -11.29
C VAL A 609 15.03 18.97 -11.11
N ARG A 610 15.87 18.26 -11.88
CA ARG A 610 16.20 16.85 -11.68
C ARG A 610 17.72 16.68 -11.62
N THR A 611 18.17 15.67 -10.91
CA THR A 611 19.60 15.35 -10.78
C THR A 611 19.89 14.03 -11.47
N SER A 612 21.05 13.94 -12.11
CA SER A 612 21.60 12.69 -12.64
C SER A 612 23.03 12.49 -12.13
N ALA A 613 23.65 11.37 -12.51
CA ALA A 613 25.06 11.13 -12.22
C ALA A 613 25.98 12.22 -12.81
N ASP A 614 25.57 12.85 -13.91
CA ASP A 614 26.40 13.77 -14.69
C ASP A 614 26.11 15.25 -14.40
N GLY A 615 24.91 15.58 -13.92
CA GLY A 615 24.54 16.97 -13.70
C GLY A 615 23.11 17.22 -13.21
N ILE A 616 22.62 18.41 -13.55
CA ILE A 616 21.24 18.86 -13.35
C ILE A 616 20.53 18.87 -14.70
N ASP A 617 19.35 18.26 -14.79
CA ASP A 617 18.41 18.41 -15.90
C ASP A 617 17.31 19.40 -15.51
N LEU A 618 16.98 20.34 -16.39
CA LEU A 618 16.03 21.44 -16.15
C LEU A 618 14.87 21.40 -17.13
N ASP A 619 13.68 21.10 -16.62
CA ASP A 619 12.47 20.92 -17.43
C ASP A 619 11.21 21.34 -16.64
N PRO A 620 11.01 22.65 -16.38
CA PRO A 620 9.87 23.13 -15.62
C PRO A 620 8.59 23.02 -16.43
N PHE A 621 7.56 22.46 -15.81
CA PHE A 621 6.23 22.32 -16.39
C PHE A 621 5.26 23.28 -15.71
N ILE A 622 5.05 24.47 -16.30
CA ILE A 622 4.11 25.46 -15.81
C ILE A 622 2.99 25.63 -16.83
N THR A 623 1.77 25.23 -16.44
CA THR A 623 0.57 25.43 -17.26
C THR A 623 0.13 26.90 -17.24
N SER A 624 -0.61 27.29 -18.28
CA SER A 624 -1.30 28.59 -18.34
C SER A 624 -2.23 28.81 -17.14
N ARG A 625 -2.89 27.76 -16.66
CA ARG A 625 -3.73 27.79 -15.46
C ARG A 625 -2.90 28.02 -14.19
N LEU A 626 -1.85 27.24 -13.96
CA LEU A 626 -0.98 27.43 -12.79
C LEU A 626 -0.35 28.84 -12.75
N ARG A 627 0.08 29.34 -13.92
CA ARG A 627 0.59 30.70 -14.08
C ARG A 627 -0.45 31.76 -13.71
N ARG A 628 -1.69 31.60 -14.14
CA ARG A 628 -2.81 32.52 -13.90
C ARG A 628 -3.34 32.50 -12.48
N GLU A 629 -3.46 31.32 -11.89
CA GLU A 629 -4.20 31.12 -10.65
C GLU A 629 -3.25 31.15 -9.45
N THR A 630 -2.13 30.44 -9.54
CA THR A 630 -1.18 30.34 -8.43
C THR A 630 -0.13 31.44 -8.47
N PHE A 631 0.43 31.76 -9.64
CA PHE A 631 1.56 32.70 -9.76
C PHE A 631 1.20 34.09 -10.29
N ALA A 632 -0.09 34.46 -10.34
CA ALA A 632 -0.56 35.74 -10.90
C ALA A 632 0.10 36.99 -10.29
N GLY A 633 0.53 36.92 -9.02
CA GLY A 633 1.08 38.06 -8.28
C GLY A 633 2.51 38.47 -8.65
N THR A 634 3.18 37.73 -9.54
CA THR A 634 4.58 37.99 -9.92
C THR A 634 4.85 37.63 -11.38
N ASN A 635 5.99 38.13 -11.90
CA ASN A 635 6.57 37.72 -13.19
C ASN A 635 7.88 36.93 -13.00
N GLU A 636 8.28 36.65 -11.76
CA GLU A 636 9.42 35.81 -11.42
C GLU A 636 9.09 34.99 -10.16
N ILE A 637 9.37 33.69 -10.21
CA ILE A 637 9.35 32.81 -9.03
C ILE A 637 10.77 32.31 -8.76
N ALA A 638 11.10 32.06 -7.50
CA ALA A 638 12.44 31.60 -7.12
C ALA A 638 12.39 30.43 -6.13
N LEU A 639 13.26 29.45 -6.35
CA LEU A 639 13.67 28.42 -5.40
C LEU A 639 15.04 28.82 -4.88
N GLU A 640 15.12 29.17 -3.61
CA GLU A 640 16.35 29.57 -2.95
C GLU A 640 16.92 28.44 -2.11
N ASN A 641 18.24 28.44 -1.94
CA ASN A 641 18.95 27.60 -0.97
C ASN A 641 18.79 26.08 -1.21
N LEU A 642 18.62 25.67 -2.48
CA LEU A 642 18.71 24.26 -2.85
C LEU A 642 20.18 23.83 -2.78
N ARG A 643 20.46 22.71 -2.13
CA ARG A 643 21.83 22.18 -2.01
C ARG A 643 21.92 20.86 -2.78
N LEU A 644 22.75 20.83 -3.82
CA LEU A 644 22.93 19.66 -4.67
C LEU A 644 24.43 19.37 -4.79
N HIS A 645 24.88 18.14 -4.52
CA HIS A 645 26.29 17.74 -4.63
C HIS A 645 27.27 18.69 -3.92
N GLY A 646 26.88 19.21 -2.75
CA GLY A 646 27.67 20.17 -1.95
C GLY A 646 27.70 21.61 -2.51
N LYS A 647 26.92 21.91 -3.56
CA LYS A 647 26.82 23.23 -4.18
C LYS A 647 25.50 23.88 -3.82
N GLN A 648 25.51 25.19 -3.61
CA GLN A 648 24.29 25.99 -3.45
C GLN A 648 23.75 26.39 -4.83
N VAL A 649 22.46 26.16 -5.03
CA VAL A 649 21.73 26.43 -6.26
C VAL A 649 20.52 27.29 -5.92
N ARG A 650 20.40 28.41 -6.63
CA ARG A 650 19.19 29.23 -6.70
C ARG A 650 18.61 29.08 -8.09
N VAL A 651 17.34 28.71 -8.20
CA VAL A 651 16.63 28.65 -9.48
C VAL A 651 15.64 29.80 -9.55
N LYS A 652 15.67 30.57 -10.62
CA LYS A 652 14.71 31.64 -10.92
C LYS A 652 14.00 31.32 -12.21
N ILE A 653 12.67 31.43 -12.22
CA ILE A 653 11.86 31.27 -13.41
C ILE A 653 11.19 32.60 -13.72
N LYS A 654 11.55 33.19 -14.87
CA LYS A 654 10.86 34.36 -15.43
C LYS A 654 9.61 33.89 -16.14
N LEU A 655 8.47 34.35 -15.64
CA LEU A 655 7.14 33.96 -16.09
C LEU A 655 6.61 34.92 -17.17
N PRO A 656 6.08 34.40 -18.29
CA PRO A 656 5.36 35.18 -19.29
C PRO A 656 4.12 35.86 -18.73
N ALA A 657 3.49 36.72 -19.54
CA ALA A 657 2.17 37.25 -19.21
C ALA A 657 1.13 36.11 -19.09
N PRO A 658 0.21 36.17 -18.12
CA PRO A 658 -0.86 35.18 -17.99
C PRO A 658 -1.71 35.10 -19.27
N SER A 659 -2.01 33.89 -19.74
CA SER A 659 -2.85 33.65 -20.93
C SER A 659 -4.15 32.95 -20.55
N ARG A 660 -5.26 33.29 -21.23
CA ARG A 660 -6.54 32.56 -21.12
C ARG A 660 -6.60 31.32 -22.02
N GLN A 661 -5.64 31.15 -22.92
CA GLN A 661 -5.53 29.93 -23.70
C GLN A 661 -4.96 28.83 -22.80
N GLU A 662 -5.49 27.63 -22.94
CA GLU A 662 -5.01 26.45 -22.23
C GLU A 662 -3.76 25.90 -22.92
N GLY A 663 -2.84 25.32 -22.14
CA GLY A 663 -1.51 24.94 -22.60
C GLY A 663 -0.45 25.09 -21.52
N PHE A 664 0.82 24.86 -21.87
CA PHE A 664 1.99 25.02 -20.99
C PHE A 664 3.06 25.90 -21.62
N TYR A 665 3.88 26.55 -20.81
CA TYR A 665 4.94 27.43 -21.31
C TYR A 665 6.22 26.65 -21.54
N GLU A 666 6.78 26.74 -22.76
CA GLU A 666 8.08 26.14 -23.08
C GLU A 666 9.23 26.90 -22.41
N VAL A 667 10.42 26.28 -22.33
CA VAL A 667 11.64 26.98 -21.94
C VAL A 667 12.22 27.74 -23.13
N ALA A 668 12.32 29.07 -23.04
CA ALA A 668 12.93 29.90 -24.07
C ALA A 668 14.46 30.00 -23.94
N SER A 669 14.96 30.08 -22.71
CA SER A 669 16.40 30.18 -22.45
C SER A 669 16.75 29.79 -21.03
N ILE A 670 17.93 29.20 -20.85
CA ILE A 670 18.52 28.90 -19.54
C ILE A 670 19.89 29.58 -19.46
N SER A 671 20.22 30.12 -18.29
CA SER A 671 21.56 30.61 -17.98
C SER A 671 22.01 30.18 -16.59
N VAL A 672 23.30 29.95 -16.44
CA VAL A 672 23.95 29.67 -15.16
C VAL A 672 24.95 30.78 -14.89
N ASN A 673 24.78 31.49 -13.78
CA ASN A 673 25.62 32.62 -13.38
C ASN A 673 25.73 33.69 -14.49
N GLY A 674 24.65 33.89 -15.24
CA GLY A 674 24.56 34.85 -16.36
C GLY A 674 25.09 34.33 -17.70
N ALA A 675 25.70 33.15 -17.76
CA ALA A 675 26.16 32.53 -19.01
C ALA A 675 25.07 31.61 -19.59
N PRO A 676 24.69 31.74 -20.87
CA PRO A 676 23.73 30.85 -21.52
C PRO A 676 24.16 29.37 -21.50
N THR A 677 23.21 28.46 -21.33
CA THR A 677 23.42 27.01 -21.35
C THR A 677 22.18 26.29 -21.88
N GLY A 678 22.29 24.97 -22.12
CA GLY A 678 21.15 24.08 -22.36
C GLY A 678 20.39 23.71 -21.07
N ASP A 679 19.43 22.81 -21.22
CA ASP A 679 18.65 22.18 -20.16
C ASP A 679 19.45 21.22 -19.29
N GLN A 680 20.57 20.69 -19.80
CA GLN A 680 21.50 19.87 -19.04
C GLN A 680 22.72 20.67 -18.59
N ILE A 681 23.01 20.65 -17.29
CA ILE A 681 24.15 21.33 -16.67
C ILE A 681 25.04 20.33 -15.95
N ALA A 682 26.22 20.07 -16.50
CA ALA A 682 27.18 19.17 -15.87
C ALA A 682 27.69 19.69 -14.51
N TRP A 683 27.97 18.78 -13.58
CA TRP A 683 28.42 19.12 -12.22
C TRP A 683 29.70 19.97 -12.20
N ASP A 684 30.58 19.81 -13.18
CA ASP A 684 31.85 20.53 -13.31
C ASP A 684 31.69 22.00 -13.77
N LYS A 685 30.53 22.37 -14.32
CA LYS A 685 30.18 23.74 -14.71
C LYS A 685 29.64 24.58 -13.55
N LEU A 686 29.27 23.93 -12.46
CA LEU A 686 28.72 24.60 -11.29
C LEU A 686 29.82 24.95 -10.28
N GLY A 687 29.83 26.20 -9.82
CA GLY A 687 30.67 26.66 -8.71
C GLY A 687 30.13 26.23 -7.34
N ALA A 688 30.66 26.81 -6.27
CA ALA A 688 30.12 26.59 -4.92
C ALA A 688 28.73 27.22 -4.74
N ASP A 689 28.50 28.38 -5.36
CA ASP A 689 27.23 29.10 -5.38
C ASP A 689 26.82 29.35 -6.83
N ASN A 690 25.56 29.03 -7.16
CA ASN A 690 25.06 29.09 -8.53
C ASN A 690 23.67 29.72 -8.57
N THR A 691 23.46 30.62 -9.53
CA THR A 691 22.13 31.09 -9.92
C THR A 691 21.80 30.56 -11.30
N ILE A 692 20.76 29.74 -11.38
CA ILE A 692 20.14 29.26 -12.61
C ILE A 692 18.96 30.17 -12.90
N GLU A 693 18.95 30.82 -14.06
CA GLU A 693 17.80 31.59 -14.54
C GLU A 693 17.18 30.89 -15.75
N ILE A 694 15.91 30.55 -15.65
CA ILE A 694 15.08 29.98 -16.72
C ILE A 694 14.09 31.06 -17.14
N ALA A 695 14.03 31.38 -18.42
CA ALA A 695 12.96 32.21 -18.97
C ALA A 695 11.99 31.31 -19.73
N LEU A 696 10.71 31.33 -19.36
CA LEU A 696 9.70 30.63 -20.13
C LEU A 696 9.26 31.48 -21.33
N GLY A 697 8.91 30.80 -22.41
CA GLY A 697 8.68 31.35 -23.74
C GLY A 697 7.22 31.36 -24.15
N ALA A 698 6.97 30.91 -25.38
CA ALA A 698 5.64 30.85 -25.94
C ALA A 698 4.78 29.81 -25.19
N LEU A 699 3.48 30.05 -25.21
CA LEU A 699 2.52 29.05 -24.78
C LEU A 699 2.40 28.00 -25.88
N GLN A 700 2.64 26.74 -25.53
CA GLN A 700 2.41 25.59 -26.39
C GLN A 700 1.05 24.96 -26.07
N PRO A 701 0.30 24.48 -27.09
CA PRO A 701 -0.90 23.70 -26.83
C PRO A 701 -0.50 22.43 -26.08
N GLY A 702 -1.19 22.16 -24.97
CA GLY A 702 -1.09 20.89 -24.26
C GLY A 702 -2.22 19.96 -24.64
N ASP A 703 -2.03 18.67 -24.40
CA ASP A 703 -3.16 17.75 -24.44
C ASP A 703 -4.14 18.11 -23.29
N THR A 704 -5.43 18.03 -23.60
CA THR A 704 -6.54 18.33 -22.71
C THR A 704 -7.46 17.12 -22.49
N GLY A 705 -7.13 15.98 -23.09
CA GLY A 705 -7.80 14.71 -22.86
C GLY A 705 -7.74 14.32 -21.38
N ILE A 706 -8.91 14.12 -20.78
CA ILE A 706 -9.08 13.62 -19.42
C ILE A 706 -10.48 13.04 -19.26
N ALA A 707 -10.58 11.80 -18.77
CA ALA A 707 -11.86 11.17 -18.46
C ALA A 707 -12.38 11.69 -17.11
N ARG A 708 -13.53 12.36 -17.09
CA ARG A 708 -14.13 12.90 -15.86
C ARG A 708 -15.26 11.99 -15.36
N VAL A 709 -15.21 11.66 -14.07
CA VAL A 709 -16.24 10.88 -13.37
C VAL A 709 -16.71 11.66 -12.15
N ASN A 710 -18.02 11.71 -11.91
CA ASN A 710 -18.59 12.30 -10.71
C ASN A 710 -19.89 11.57 -10.34
N ALA A 711 -20.15 11.42 -9.05
CA ALA A 711 -21.36 10.80 -8.51
C ALA A 711 -21.63 11.32 -7.10
N ASP A 712 -22.82 11.00 -6.57
CA ASP A 712 -23.09 11.16 -5.14
C ASP A 712 -22.19 10.19 -4.35
N PRO A 713 -21.34 10.66 -3.42
CA PRO A 713 -20.42 9.82 -2.66
C PRO A 713 -21.12 8.81 -1.72
N TYR A 714 -22.43 8.95 -1.50
CA TYR A 714 -23.24 8.02 -0.71
C TYR A 714 -24.01 7.00 -1.54
N MET A 715 -23.93 7.05 -2.87
CA MET A 715 -24.61 6.11 -3.74
C MET A 715 -23.66 5.20 -4.52
N GLU A 716 -24.03 3.93 -4.64
CA GLU A 716 -23.36 2.98 -5.52
C GLU A 716 -23.78 3.22 -6.99
N ALA A 717 -23.11 4.15 -7.67
CA ALA A 717 -23.35 4.44 -9.07
C ALA A 717 -22.52 3.52 -9.99
N SER A 718 -23.14 2.97 -11.04
CA SER A 718 -22.45 2.10 -12.02
C SER A 718 -21.29 2.77 -12.77
N THR A 719 -21.23 4.10 -12.80
CA THR A 719 -20.11 4.89 -13.35
C THR A 719 -18.92 5.03 -12.41
N VAL A 720 -19.06 4.61 -11.15
CA VAL A 720 -18.00 4.66 -10.12
C VAL A 720 -17.63 3.26 -9.70
N PHE A 721 -18.63 2.40 -9.46
CA PHE A 721 -18.46 1.08 -8.91
C PHE A 721 -18.48 -0.01 -9.98
N ALA A 722 -17.73 -1.07 -9.71
CA ALA A 722 -17.83 -2.34 -10.39
C ALA A 722 -19.14 -3.05 -10.03
N PRO A 723 -19.65 -3.94 -10.90
CA PRO A 723 -20.53 -5.01 -10.43
C PRO A 723 -19.81 -5.85 -9.35
N ARG A 724 -20.58 -6.39 -8.40
CA ARG A 724 -20.13 -7.47 -7.53
C ARG A 724 -19.74 -8.69 -8.37
N GLU A 725 -18.70 -9.40 -7.94
CA GLU A 725 -18.20 -10.58 -8.64
C GLU A 725 -19.26 -11.68 -8.74
N PRO A 726 -19.39 -12.36 -9.89
CA PRO A 726 -20.33 -13.47 -10.04
C PRO A 726 -19.83 -14.73 -9.33
N MET A 727 -20.74 -15.66 -9.08
CA MET A 727 -20.39 -17.00 -8.59
C MET A 727 -20.70 -18.07 -9.63
N VAL A 728 -19.79 -19.02 -9.79
CA VAL A 728 -20.01 -20.25 -10.55
C VAL A 728 -20.60 -21.31 -9.61
N ARG A 729 -21.82 -21.77 -9.90
CA ARG A 729 -22.56 -22.78 -9.13
C ARG A 729 -22.82 -24.02 -9.99
N ASP A 730 -23.09 -25.16 -9.34
CA ASP A 730 -23.48 -26.41 -10.02
C ASP A 730 -22.53 -26.82 -11.16
N PHE A 731 -21.23 -26.61 -10.93
CA PHE A 731 -20.21 -26.91 -11.93
C PHE A 731 -20.03 -28.43 -12.08
N GLY A 732 -20.16 -28.92 -13.31
CA GLY A 732 -20.07 -30.34 -13.59
C GLY A 732 -19.92 -30.67 -15.06
N ARG A 733 -19.93 -31.98 -15.35
CA ARG A 733 -19.94 -32.50 -16.72
C ARG A 733 -21.18 -33.34 -16.96
N ASP A 734 -21.79 -33.19 -18.13
CA ASP A 734 -22.91 -34.04 -18.54
C ASP A 734 -22.42 -35.44 -18.97
N LYS A 735 -23.35 -36.32 -19.33
CA LYS A 735 -23.03 -37.69 -19.78
C LYS A 735 -22.26 -37.72 -21.11
N ALA A 736 -22.37 -36.68 -21.93
CA ALA A 736 -21.61 -36.52 -23.17
C ALA A 736 -20.22 -35.90 -22.91
N GLY A 737 -19.94 -35.46 -21.68
CA GLY A 737 -18.67 -34.90 -21.25
C GLY A 737 -18.57 -33.38 -21.42
N HIS A 738 -19.65 -32.68 -21.76
CA HIS A 738 -19.67 -31.23 -21.87
C HIS A 738 -19.68 -30.58 -20.48
N VAL A 739 -19.03 -29.43 -20.35
CA VAL A 739 -19.04 -28.67 -19.09
C VAL A 739 -20.33 -27.88 -19.00
N HIS A 740 -20.93 -27.85 -17.80
CA HIS A 740 -22.06 -27.01 -17.47
C HIS A 740 -21.88 -26.38 -16.09
N PHE A 741 -22.45 -25.20 -15.91
CA PHE A 741 -22.57 -24.54 -14.62
C PHE A 741 -23.67 -23.47 -14.66
N ASN A 742 -23.99 -22.91 -13.50
CA ASN A 742 -24.90 -21.78 -13.36
C ASN A 742 -24.12 -20.52 -12.98
N ILE A 743 -24.32 -19.44 -13.75
CA ILE A 743 -23.81 -18.11 -13.44
C ILE A 743 -24.79 -17.43 -12.48
N ALA A 744 -24.42 -17.33 -11.21
CA ALA A 744 -25.18 -16.60 -10.22
C ALA A 744 -24.76 -15.12 -10.21
N SER A 745 -25.72 -14.24 -10.50
CA SER A 745 -25.54 -12.79 -10.43
C SER A 745 -25.76 -12.26 -9.03
N LEU A 746 -24.87 -11.37 -8.59
CA LEU A 746 -25.04 -10.52 -7.41
C LEU A 746 -25.34 -9.06 -7.78
N SER A 747 -25.43 -8.75 -9.08
CA SER A 747 -25.53 -7.40 -9.62
C SER A 747 -26.68 -7.33 -10.63
N PRO A 748 -27.85 -6.78 -10.25
CA PRO A 748 -28.98 -6.61 -11.16
C PRO A 748 -28.58 -5.83 -12.42
N GLY A 749 -28.97 -6.32 -13.59
CA GLY A 749 -28.68 -5.67 -14.87
C GLY A 749 -27.26 -5.86 -15.42
N ALA A 750 -26.40 -6.60 -14.72
CA ALA A 750 -25.10 -7.01 -15.27
C ALA A 750 -25.24 -8.11 -16.33
N VAL A 751 -24.34 -8.10 -17.30
CA VAL A 751 -24.09 -9.21 -18.24
C VAL A 751 -22.75 -9.87 -17.91
N PHE A 752 -22.50 -11.06 -18.43
CA PHE A 752 -21.34 -11.86 -18.03
C PHE A 752 -20.43 -12.22 -19.19
N ASN A 753 -19.13 -12.14 -18.96
CA ASN A 753 -18.10 -12.71 -19.82
C ASN A 753 -17.64 -14.03 -19.18
N VAL A 754 -17.54 -15.08 -19.98
CA VAL A 754 -17.07 -16.41 -19.55
C VAL A 754 -15.71 -16.65 -20.16
N TYR A 755 -14.73 -16.90 -19.30
CA TYR A 755 -13.36 -17.23 -19.69
C TYR A 755 -13.13 -18.72 -19.52
N ARG A 756 -12.53 -19.36 -20.53
CA ARG A 756 -12.10 -20.75 -20.52
C ARG A 756 -10.59 -20.80 -20.70
N ASP A 757 -9.90 -21.35 -19.70
CA ASP A 757 -8.44 -21.45 -19.68
C ASP A 757 -7.74 -20.10 -19.91
N GLY A 758 -8.34 -19.01 -19.41
CA GLY A 758 -7.84 -17.63 -19.57
C GLY A 758 -8.32 -16.91 -20.83
N GLU A 759 -8.93 -17.62 -21.77
CA GLU A 759 -9.39 -17.05 -23.03
C GLU A 759 -10.89 -16.75 -22.99
N LEU A 760 -11.32 -15.64 -23.59
CA LEU A 760 -12.73 -15.27 -23.68
C LEU A 760 -13.51 -16.28 -24.52
N ALA A 761 -14.35 -17.09 -23.87
CA ALA A 761 -15.15 -18.14 -24.52
C ALA A 761 -16.54 -17.66 -24.93
N ALA A 762 -17.14 -16.75 -24.14
CA ALA A 762 -18.41 -16.12 -24.46
C ALA A 762 -18.47 -14.73 -23.82
N ALA A 763 -19.06 -13.76 -24.52
CA ALA A 763 -19.19 -12.39 -24.04
C ALA A 763 -20.67 -12.02 -23.88
N LYS A 764 -20.96 -11.17 -22.88
CA LYS A 764 -22.27 -10.56 -22.64
C LYS A 764 -23.43 -11.57 -22.54
N VAL A 765 -23.20 -12.73 -21.92
CA VAL A 765 -24.24 -13.74 -21.68
C VAL A 765 -25.11 -13.34 -20.48
N PRO A 766 -26.38 -13.80 -20.39
CA PRO A 766 -27.19 -13.59 -19.20
C PRO A 766 -26.75 -14.48 -18.04
N ALA A 767 -27.21 -14.15 -16.83
CA ALA A 767 -27.11 -15.05 -15.68
C ALA A 767 -27.94 -16.34 -15.92
N GLY A 768 -27.61 -17.40 -15.19
CA GLY A 768 -28.30 -18.69 -15.26
C GLY A 768 -27.46 -19.81 -15.88
N PRO A 769 -28.11 -20.89 -16.36
CA PRO A 769 -27.41 -22.06 -16.90
C PRO A 769 -26.56 -21.73 -18.13
N TRP A 770 -25.31 -22.18 -18.10
CA TRP A 770 -24.37 -22.07 -19.20
C TRP A 770 -23.79 -23.44 -19.54
N PHE A 771 -23.55 -23.68 -20.83
CA PHE A 771 -23.12 -24.96 -21.37
C PHE A 771 -22.01 -24.75 -22.39
N ASP A 772 -20.91 -25.49 -22.26
CA ASP A 772 -19.81 -25.49 -23.23
C ASP A 772 -19.64 -26.87 -23.87
N PRO A 773 -20.17 -27.06 -25.09
CA PRO A 773 -20.01 -28.31 -25.81
C PRO A 773 -18.58 -28.50 -26.34
N ALA A 774 -17.76 -27.46 -26.40
CA ALA A 774 -16.39 -27.49 -26.89
C ALA A 774 -15.35 -27.65 -25.77
N ALA A 775 -15.79 -27.80 -24.52
CA ALA A 775 -14.91 -27.91 -23.36
C ALA A 775 -14.03 -29.16 -23.41
N SER A 776 -12.73 -28.97 -23.17
CA SER A 776 -11.85 -30.10 -22.88
C SER A 776 -12.20 -30.70 -21.49
N ALA A 777 -11.78 -31.94 -21.25
CA ALA A 777 -11.93 -32.56 -19.92
C ALA A 777 -11.06 -31.89 -18.83
N THR A 778 -10.20 -30.93 -19.21
CA THR A 778 -9.22 -30.25 -18.35
C THR A 778 -9.45 -28.75 -18.26
N ALA A 779 -10.54 -28.25 -18.86
CA ALA A 779 -10.83 -26.83 -18.96
C ALA A 779 -11.16 -26.23 -17.59
N CYS A 780 -10.64 -25.04 -17.34
CA CYS A 780 -10.92 -24.19 -16.18
C CYS A 780 -11.73 -22.96 -16.60
N TYR A 781 -12.68 -22.56 -15.77
CA TYR A 781 -13.60 -21.45 -16.06
C TYR A 781 -13.56 -20.39 -14.98
N THR A 782 -13.64 -19.14 -15.42
CA THR A 782 -13.99 -17.99 -14.58
C THR A 782 -15.05 -17.15 -15.27
N VAL A 783 -15.76 -16.34 -14.49
CA VAL A 783 -16.80 -15.45 -14.98
C VAL A 783 -16.55 -14.04 -14.46
N GLU A 784 -16.72 -13.06 -15.33
CA GLU A 784 -16.66 -11.63 -15.04
C GLU A 784 -18.06 -11.02 -15.23
N ALA A 785 -18.50 -10.16 -14.32
CA ALA A 785 -19.73 -9.39 -14.47
C ALA A 785 -19.41 -7.99 -15.01
N HIS A 786 -20.29 -7.45 -15.84
CA HIS A 786 -20.07 -6.19 -16.54
C HIS A 786 -21.36 -5.34 -16.60
N TYR A 787 -21.26 -4.04 -16.27
CA TYR A 787 -22.34 -3.08 -16.50
C TYR A 787 -22.30 -2.54 -17.93
N LEU A 788 -23.35 -2.81 -18.72
CA LEU A 788 -23.45 -2.30 -20.09
C LEU A 788 -23.47 -0.76 -20.17
N SER A 789 -23.95 -0.08 -19.11
CA SER A 789 -24.08 1.38 -19.07
C SER A 789 -22.76 2.11 -18.94
N SER A 790 -21.81 1.56 -18.18
CA SER A 790 -20.54 2.23 -17.86
C SER A 790 -19.31 1.55 -18.45
N GLY A 791 -19.39 0.27 -18.80
CA GLY A 791 -18.21 -0.53 -19.14
C GLY A 791 -17.50 -1.13 -17.93
N ASN A 792 -17.93 -0.79 -16.70
CA ASN A 792 -17.24 -1.26 -15.49
C ASN A 792 -17.42 -2.76 -15.30
N ALA A 793 -16.32 -3.44 -14.99
CA ALA A 793 -16.26 -4.88 -14.77
C ALA A 793 -15.93 -5.25 -13.32
N SER A 794 -16.44 -6.41 -12.88
CA SER A 794 -16.08 -7.02 -11.60
C SER A 794 -14.69 -7.65 -11.67
N HIS A 795 -14.14 -8.10 -10.54
CA HIS A 795 -13.09 -9.12 -10.62
C HIS A 795 -13.70 -10.44 -11.12
N HIS A 796 -12.85 -11.35 -11.59
CA HIS A 796 -13.31 -12.67 -12.01
C HIS A 796 -13.69 -13.54 -10.80
N SER A 797 -14.64 -14.46 -11.00
CA SER A 797 -14.99 -15.49 -10.01
C SER A 797 -13.80 -16.41 -9.71
N ALA A 798 -13.85 -17.12 -8.57
CA ALA A 798 -12.89 -18.19 -8.27
C ALA A 798 -12.86 -19.25 -9.40
N PRO A 799 -11.67 -19.66 -9.91
CA PRO A 799 -11.58 -20.65 -10.97
C PRO A 799 -12.20 -22.00 -10.63
N GLN A 800 -12.98 -22.56 -11.56
CA GLN A 800 -13.56 -23.91 -11.47
C GLN A 800 -13.07 -24.77 -12.62
N CYS A 801 -12.45 -25.91 -12.34
CA CYS A 801 -11.88 -26.79 -13.37
C CYS A 801 -12.61 -28.12 -13.49
N ALA A 802 -12.77 -28.58 -14.73
CA ALA A 802 -13.45 -29.81 -15.11
C ALA A 802 -12.77 -31.09 -14.59
N ASP A 803 -11.44 -31.07 -14.50
CA ASP A 803 -10.69 -32.19 -13.92
C ASP A 803 -10.68 -32.09 -12.38
N ALA A 804 -11.25 -33.10 -11.71
CA ALA A 804 -11.27 -33.15 -10.25
C ALA A 804 -9.83 -33.23 -9.66
N GLY A 805 -8.91 -33.85 -10.41
CA GLY A 805 -7.55 -34.15 -10.00
C GLY A 805 -7.42 -35.49 -9.25
N ILE A 806 -6.19 -35.97 -9.16
CA ILE A 806 -5.78 -37.12 -8.36
C ILE A 806 -5.37 -36.60 -6.98
N GLU A 807 -6.11 -36.97 -5.93
CA GLU A 807 -5.75 -36.65 -4.55
C GLU A 807 -5.03 -37.81 -3.87
N ILE A 808 -3.98 -37.48 -3.13
CA ILE A 808 -3.19 -38.44 -2.33
C ILE A 808 -3.06 -37.86 -0.93
N GLY A 809 -3.86 -38.36 0.02
CA GLY A 809 -3.84 -37.90 1.41
C GLY A 809 -2.66 -38.48 2.20
N VAL A 810 -2.26 -37.81 3.29
CA VAL A 810 -1.07 -38.16 4.10
C VAL A 810 -1.01 -39.60 4.65
N THR A 811 -2.14 -40.31 4.71
CA THR A 811 -2.21 -41.70 5.18
C THR A 811 -2.06 -42.74 4.06
N ASP A 812 -1.94 -42.30 2.81
CA ASP A 812 -1.72 -43.20 1.66
C ASP A 812 -0.34 -43.87 1.75
N ALA A 813 -0.27 -45.16 1.42
CA ALA A 813 0.96 -45.95 1.48
C ALA A 813 2.07 -45.45 0.54
N ARG A 814 1.73 -44.60 -0.44
CA ARG A 814 2.68 -43.93 -1.33
C ARG A 814 3.49 -42.84 -0.64
N ILE A 815 3.07 -42.37 0.54
CA ILE A 815 3.71 -41.26 1.24
C ILE A 815 4.83 -41.76 2.16
N SER A 816 5.98 -41.09 2.06
CA SER A 816 7.12 -41.25 2.95
C SER A 816 7.50 -39.88 3.50
N ALA A 817 7.51 -39.75 4.83
CA ALA A 817 7.84 -38.49 5.50
C ALA A 817 8.62 -38.74 6.79
N SER A 818 9.45 -37.77 7.19
CA SER A 818 10.18 -37.79 8.46
C SER A 818 9.26 -37.68 9.68
N ILE A 819 8.08 -37.07 9.50
CA ILE A 819 7.07 -36.86 10.54
C ILE A 819 5.85 -37.75 10.22
N LYS A 820 5.35 -38.47 11.23
CA LYS A 820 4.20 -39.36 11.07
C LYS A 820 2.88 -38.57 10.96
N PRO A 821 1.92 -39.02 10.13
CA PRO A 821 0.58 -38.45 10.12
C PRO A 821 -0.12 -38.59 11.48
N THR A 822 -0.91 -37.59 11.81
CA THR A 822 -1.82 -37.53 12.96
C THR A 822 -3.26 -37.64 12.50
N ALA A 823 -4.14 -38.15 13.36
CA ALA A 823 -5.57 -38.24 13.08
C ALA A 823 -6.22 -36.83 12.97
N PRO A 824 -7.40 -36.72 12.35
CA PRO A 824 -8.20 -35.49 12.38
C PRO A 824 -8.40 -34.98 13.80
N ASP A 825 -8.57 -33.66 13.93
CA ASP A 825 -8.87 -32.99 15.20
C ASP A 825 -10.16 -32.16 15.09
N ALA A 826 -10.62 -31.58 16.19
CA ALA A 826 -11.88 -30.83 16.20
C ALA A 826 -11.89 -29.58 15.29
N ARG A 827 -10.70 -29.10 14.88
CA ARG A 827 -10.54 -27.96 13.99
C ARG A 827 -10.39 -28.40 12.52
N PHE A 828 -9.71 -29.52 12.28
CA PHE A 828 -9.44 -30.05 10.95
C PHE A 828 -9.95 -31.48 10.78
N ASP A 829 -10.91 -31.67 9.87
CA ASP A 829 -11.57 -32.95 9.61
C ASP A 829 -10.73 -33.95 8.77
N ALA A 830 -9.43 -33.70 8.60
CA ALA A 830 -8.53 -34.50 7.78
C ALA A 830 -7.24 -34.87 8.53
N PRO A 831 -6.69 -36.09 8.32
CA PRO A 831 -5.37 -36.43 8.84
C PRO A 831 -4.29 -35.48 8.32
N SER A 832 -3.27 -35.21 9.12
CA SER A 832 -2.19 -34.29 8.73
C SER A 832 -0.82 -34.68 9.28
N ILE A 833 0.22 -34.31 8.55
CA ILE A 833 1.59 -34.24 9.06
C ILE A 833 1.75 -32.83 9.65
N LYS A 834 1.78 -32.75 10.98
CA LYS A 834 1.80 -31.48 11.71
C LYS A 834 3.19 -30.86 11.75
N GLY A 835 3.27 -29.55 11.52
CA GLY A 835 4.49 -28.75 11.71
C GLY A 835 5.68 -29.17 10.85
N TRP A 836 5.42 -29.66 9.63
CA TRP A 836 6.46 -30.03 8.66
C TRP A 836 7.13 -28.79 8.08
N GLY A 837 8.43 -28.86 7.79
CA GLY A 837 9.13 -27.87 6.97
C GLY A 837 10.46 -27.41 7.52
N LYS A 838 11.01 -28.07 8.55
CA LYS A 838 12.39 -27.85 8.97
C LYS A 838 13.34 -28.33 7.87
N PRO A 839 14.57 -27.79 7.77
CA PRO A 839 15.55 -28.23 6.76
C PRO A 839 15.86 -29.73 6.79
N SER A 840 15.71 -30.39 7.95
CA SER A 840 15.91 -31.84 8.11
C SER A 840 14.68 -32.69 7.78
N ASP A 841 13.51 -32.08 7.58
CA ASP A 841 12.29 -32.82 7.30
C ASP A 841 12.27 -33.31 5.85
N SER A 842 11.71 -34.50 5.65
CA SER A 842 11.51 -35.06 4.32
C SER A 842 10.03 -35.33 4.08
N PHE A 843 9.58 -35.12 2.85
CA PHE A 843 8.25 -35.51 2.38
C PHE A 843 8.35 -35.91 0.91
N ALA A 844 7.92 -37.13 0.62
CA ALA A 844 7.88 -37.68 -0.73
C ALA A 844 6.61 -38.49 -0.97
N VAL A 845 6.13 -38.49 -2.22
CA VAL A 845 5.00 -39.29 -2.68
C VAL A 845 5.45 -40.10 -3.88
N SER A 846 5.58 -41.41 -3.73
CA SER A 846 6.11 -42.31 -4.76
C SER A 846 5.00 -43.01 -5.54
N GLY A 847 5.33 -43.55 -6.72
CA GLY A 847 4.40 -44.40 -7.48
C GLY A 847 3.17 -43.65 -8.01
N ILE A 848 3.29 -42.33 -8.23
CA ILE A 848 2.23 -41.54 -8.84
C ILE A 848 2.11 -41.94 -10.30
N THR A 849 0.91 -42.28 -10.75
CA THR A 849 0.61 -42.55 -12.16
C THR A 849 -0.48 -41.61 -12.63
N VAL A 850 -0.42 -41.20 -13.90
CA VAL A 850 -1.43 -40.35 -14.52
C VAL A 850 -2.24 -41.14 -15.54
N PRO A 851 -3.56 -40.90 -15.66
CA PRO A 851 -4.42 -41.67 -16.56
C PRO A 851 -4.25 -41.28 -18.04
N LYS A 852 -3.76 -40.06 -18.32
CA LYS A 852 -3.59 -39.51 -19.66
C LYS A 852 -2.31 -38.69 -19.74
N ALA A 853 -1.79 -38.52 -20.94
CA ALA A 853 -0.67 -37.62 -21.16
C ALA A 853 -1.19 -36.18 -21.15
N GLY A 854 -0.46 -35.25 -20.52
CA GLY A 854 -0.89 -33.87 -20.43
C GLY A 854 -0.08 -33.04 -19.45
N GLN A 855 -0.44 -31.77 -19.36
CA GLN A 855 0.08 -30.86 -18.35
C GLN A 855 -0.73 -31.03 -17.06
N TYR A 856 -0.04 -31.16 -15.94
CA TYR A 856 -0.62 -31.33 -14.63
C TYR A 856 -0.15 -30.21 -13.70
N ALA A 857 -1.10 -29.56 -13.05
CA ALA A 857 -0.85 -28.68 -11.93
C ALA A 857 -0.68 -29.53 -10.67
N VAL A 858 0.54 -29.54 -10.12
CA VAL A 858 0.90 -30.27 -8.91
C VAL A 858 0.88 -29.30 -7.74
N GLN A 859 0.05 -29.60 -6.73
CA GLN A 859 -0.14 -28.74 -5.56
C GLN A 859 -0.06 -29.55 -4.26
N VAL A 860 0.42 -28.91 -3.20
CA VAL A 860 0.36 -29.46 -1.84
C VAL A 860 -0.91 -28.95 -1.18
N ARG A 861 -1.68 -29.85 -0.58
CA ARG A 861 -2.82 -29.50 0.27
C ARG A 861 -2.28 -29.27 1.68
N TYR A 862 -2.46 -28.06 2.20
CA TYR A 862 -1.76 -27.63 3.41
C TYR A 862 -2.64 -26.70 4.27
N HIS A 863 -2.12 -26.39 5.46
CA HIS A 863 -2.58 -25.24 6.23
C HIS A 863 -1.40 -24.57 6.96
N ASN A 864 -1.29 -23.25 6.84
CA ASN A 864 -0.26 -22.46 7.52
C ASN A 864 -0.92 -21.45 8.47
N ALA A 865 -0.88 -21.74 9.76
CA ALA A 865 -1.48 -20.95 10.83
C ALA A 865 -0.46 -20.06 11.56
N ALA A 866 0.69 -19.75 10.94
CA ALA A 866 1.78 -19.03 11.61
C ALA A 866 1.43 -17.57 11.96
N ASN A 867 0.53 -16.93 11.22
CA ASN A 867 -0.01 -15.60 11.53
C ASN A 867 -1.34 -15.36 10.79
N GLN A 868 -1.91 -14.16 10.95
CA GLN A 868 -3.01 -13.67 10.13
C GLN A 868 -2.58 -13.55 8.65
N ILE A 869 -3.56 -13.60 7.75
CA ILE A 869 -3.35 -13.60 6.30
C ILE A 869 -2.82 -12.27 5.75
N ASN A 870 -2.92 -11.16 6.48
CA ASN A 870 -2.39 -9.84 6.11
C ASN A 870 -1.04 -9.49 6.73
N LEU A 871 -0.43 -10.38 7.53
CA LEU A 871 0.77 -10.05 8.30
C LEU A 871 1.76 -11.23 8.35
N GLY A 872 2.97 -10.91 8.78
CA GLY A 872 4.03 -11.86 9.10
C GLY A 872 5.12 -11.96 8.04
N ILE A 873 6.12 -12.79 8.37
CA ILE A 873 7.36 -13.01 7.60
C ILE A 873 7.62 -14.51 7.34
N SER A 874 6.64 -15.35 7.67
CA SER A 874 6.72 -16.80 7.78
C SER A 874 5.85 -17.53 6.73
N GLY A 875 5.62 -16.89 5.57
CA GLY A 875 4.98 -17.54 4.44
C GLY A 875 5.73 -18.82 4.06
N GLY A 876 5.02 -19.91 3.79
CA GLY A 876 5.66 -21.18 3.45
C GLY A 876 6.26 -21.12 2.05
N VAL A 877 7.53 -21.51 1.90
CA VAL A 877 8.22 -21.48 0.60
C VAL A 877 9.12 -22.69 0.50
N LYS A 878 8.84 -23.57 -0.47
CA LYS A 878 9.57 -24.84 -0.62
C LYS A 878 9.90 -25.12 -2.07
N TRP A 879 10.90 -25.96 -2.27
CA TRP A 879 11.21 -26.52 -3.58
C TRP A 879 10.44 -27.82 -3.78
N LEU A 880 9.61 -27.87 -4.81
CA LEU A 880 8.88 -29.05 -5.23
C LEU A 880 9.58 -29.65 -6.46
N ALA A 881 9.89 -30.95 -6.44
CA ALA A 881 10.42 -31.68 -7.58
C ALA A 881 9.52 -32.87 -7.91
N VAL A 882 9.25 -33.07 -9.20
CA VAL A 882 8.60 -34.26 -9.75
C VAL A 882 9.64 -35.02 -10.56
N ARG A 883 9.92 -36.27 -10.17
CA ARG A 883 10.93 -37.12 -10.79
C ARG A 883 10.30 -38.32 -11.49
N ASP A 884 10.87 -38.74 -12.61
CA ASP A 884 10.50 -40.01 -13.24
C ASP A 884 11.18 -41.21 -12.54
N SER A 885 10.88 -42.42 -12.99
CA SER A 885 11.42 -43.67 -12.42
C SER A 885 12.95 -43.82 -12.53
N THR A 886 13.62 -42.96 -13.30
CA THR A 886 15.10 -42.91 -13.40
C THR A 886 15.72 -41.95 -12.39
N GLY A 887 14.91 -41.22 -11.62
CA GLY A 887 15.34 -40.17 -10.69
C GLY A 887 15.53 -38.80 -11.35
N ARG A 888 15.31 -38.68 -12.66
CA ARG A 888 15.42 -37.41 -13.40
C ARG A 888 14.22 -36.53 -13.08
N ALA A 889 14.48 -35.27 -12.69
CA ALA A 889 13.43 -34.27 -12.52
C ALA A 889 12.77 -33.96 -13.87
N VAL A 890 11.46 -34.16 -13.97
CA VAL A 890 10.63 -33.79 -15.13
C VAL A 890 9.99 -32.41 -14.97
N ALA A 891 9.83 -31.95 -13.73
CA ALA A 891 9.45 -30.60 -13.37
C ALA A 891 10.01 -30.30 -11.97
N GLN A 892 10.38 -29.04 -11.72
CA GLN A 892 10.75 -28.58 -10.39
C GLN A 892 10.66 -27.07 -10.30
N GLY A 893 10.40 -26.54 -9.11
CA GLY A 893 10.31 -25.11 -8.88
C GLY A 893 9.88 -24.77 -7.46
N VAL A 894 9.81 -23.47 -7.17
CA VAL A 894 9.29 -22.97 -5.91
C VAL A 894 7.77 -23.11 -5.89
N ILE A 895 7.24 -23.64 -4.79
CA ILE A 895 5.82 -23.53 -4.44
C ILE A 895 5.68 -22.65 -3.21
N GLN A 896 4.60 -21.88 -3.20
CA GLN A 896 4.26 -20.99 -2.10
C GLN A 896 3.09 -21.60 -1.32
N LEU A 897 3.22 -21.57 0.01
CA LEU A 897 2.24 -22.04 0.98
C LEU A 897 1.94 -20.90 1.97
N PRO A 898 1.26 -19.82 1.50
CA PRO A 898 0.94 -18.65 2.32
C PRO A 898 0.20 -18.98 3.62
N HIS A 899 0.19 -18.04 4.57
CA HIS A 899 -0.76 -18.09 5.68
C HIS A 899 -2.20 -18.29 5.17
N ALA A 900 -2.98 -19.05 5.93
CA ALA A 900 -4.38 -19.35 5.61
C ALA A 900 -5.28 -19.02 6.80
N ARG A 901 -6.53 -18.63 6.50
CA ARG A 901 -7.51 -18.25 7.53
C ARG A 901 -7.81 -19.43 8.45
N LEU A 902 -7.72 -19.20 9.75
CA LEU A 902 -7.91 -20.22 10.79
C LEU A 902 -9.28 -20.02 11.47
N GLU A 903 -10.13 -21.05 11.41
CA GLU A 903 -11.43 -21.05 12.07
C GLU A 903 -11.41 -21.82 13.40
N LYS A 904 -12.45 -21.65 14.21
CA LYS A 904 -12.58 -22.38 15.49
C LYS A 904 -12.78 -23.88 15.28
N ALA A 905 -13.58 -24.24 14.28
CA ALA A 905 -13.90 -25.61 13.86
C ALA A 905 -14.08 -25.63 12.33
N HIS A 906 -13.88 -26.80 11.71
CA HIS A 906 -14.04 -27.01 10.27
C HIS A 906 -13.24 -26.02 9.40
N THR A 907 -12.01 -25.74 9.80
CA THR A 907 -11.13 -24.83 9.07
C THR A 907 -10.91 -25.35 7.65
N PRO A 908 -11.16 -24.53 6.61
CA PRO A 908 -10.95 -24.97 5.23
C PRO A 908 -9.47 -25.25 4.97
N LEU A 909 -9.22 -26.30 4.19
CA LEU A 909 -7.90 -26.62 3.68
C LEU A 909 -7.67 -25.89 2.35
N VAL A 910 -6.45 -25.41 2.15
CA VAL A 910 -6.04 -24.68 0.96
C VAL A 910 -4.97 -25.46 0.18
N TYR A 911 -4.68 -25.03 -1.04
CA TYR A 911 -3.64 -25.61 -1.89
C TYR A 911 -2.52 -24.59 -2.14
N SER A 912 -1.29 -25.07 -2.27
CA SER A 912 -0.14 -24.24 -2.64
C SER A 912 -0.31 -23.63 -4.03
N THR A 913 0.56 -22.69 -4.40
CA THR A 913 0.73 -22.36 -5.84
C THR A 913 1.08 -23.62 -6.64
N PRO A 914 0.62 -23.74 -7.89
CA PRO A 914 0.84 -24.95 -8.68
C PRO A 914 2.23 -24.99 -9.31
N LEU A 915 2.89 -26.16 -9.25
CA LEU A 915 3.99 -26.49 -10.14
C LEU A 915 3.43 -27.19 -11.39
N MET A 916 3.67 -26.63 -12.57
CA MET A 916 3.26 -27.25 -13.82
C MET A 916 4.23 -28.36 -14.24
N ALA A 917 3.70 -29.54 -14.53
CA ALA A 917 4.48 -30.71 -14.94
C ALA A 917 3.88 -31.41 -16.16
N GLN A 918 4.71 -31.70 -17.17
CA GLN A 918 4.30 -32.51 -18.32
C GLN A 918 4.47 -34.00 -17.98
N LEU A 919 3.36 -34.74 -17.87
CA LEU A 919 3.34 -36.14 -17.43
C LEU A 919 2.77 -37.07 -18.51
N THR A 920 3.13 -38.34 -18.44
CA THR A 920 2.79 -39.38 -19.44
C THR A 920 2.30 -40.64 -18.73
N PRO A 921 1.24 -41.30 -19.21
CA PRO A 921 0.70 -42.51 -18.61
C PRO A 921 1.69 -43.67 -18.75
N GLY A 922 1.55 -44.69 -17.89
CA GLY A 922 2.44 -45.85 -17.88
C GLY A 922 3.82 -45.60 -17.24
N ARG A 923 4.05 -44.40 -16.69
CA ARG A 923 5.24 -44.07 -15.90
C ARG A 923 4.87 -43.87 -14.44
N ALA A 924 5.78 -44.25 -13.54
CA ALA A 924 5.71 -43.92 -12.13
C ALA A 924 6.53 -42.66 -11.86
N TYR A 925 5.93 -41.73 -11.13
CA TYR A 925 6.56 -40.48 -10.71
C TYR A 925 6.70 -40.42 -9.20
N THR A 926 7.72 -39.70 -8.74
CA THR A 926 7.93 -39.36 -7.34
C THR A 926 7.90 -37.85 -7.17
N LEU A 927 7.09 -37.37 -6.24
CA LEU A 927 7.08 -35.99 -5.78
C LEU A 927 7.98 -35.88 -4.55
N GLU A 928 8.83 -34.84 -4.49
CA GLU A 928 9.71 -34.56 -3.35
C GLU A 928 9.62 -33.07 -2.96
N LEU A 929 9.47 -32.79 -1.67
CA LEU A 929 9.61 -31.45 -1.12
C LEU A 929 10.97 -31.30 -0.44
N SER A 930 11.66 -30.19 -0.70
CA SER A 930 12.85 -29.77 0.02
C SER A 930 12.81 -28.30 0.39
N ASP A 931 13.73 -27.88 1.25
CA ASP A 931 13.73 -26.53 1.79
C ASP A 931 14.04 -25.48 0.73
N PHE A 932 13.44 -24.31 0.92
CA PHE A 932 13.84 -23.05 0.29
C PHE A 932 13.89 -22.01 1.43
N TYR A 933 13.80 -20.72 1.14
CA TYR A 933 13.80 -19.71 2.20
C TYR A 933 12.55 -18.83 2.14
N ASN A 934 12.27 -18.14 3.24
CA ASN A 934 11.31 -17.05 3.32
C ASN A 934 11.95 -15.88 4.12
N MET A 935 11.19 -14.81 4.38
CA MET A 935 11.74 -13.63 5.08
C MET A 935 12.20 -13.92 6.51
N SER A 936 11.71 -14.97 7.17
CA SER A 936 12.19 -15.37 8.49
C SER A 936 13.64 -15.87 8.52
N TYR A 937 14.25 -16.17 7.36
CA TYR A 937 15.65 -16.61 7.28
C TYR A 937 16.63 -15.43 7.33
N MET A 938 16.11 -14.18 7.22
CA MET A 938 16.89 -12.95 7.18
C MET A 938 17.26 -12.44 8.57
N GLN A 939 18.47 -11.91 8.72
CA GLN A 939 18.97 -11.37 9.98
C GLN A 939 18.17 -10.16 10.47
N SER A 940 17.73 -9.27 9.58
CA SER A 940 16.89 -8.11 9.94
C SER A 940 15.61 -8.49 10.67
N ASN A 941 15.09 -9.69 10.41
CA ASN A 941 13.85 -10.19 10.98
C ASN A 941 14.05 -10.97 12.29
N ALA A 942 15.28 -11.11 12.80
CA ALA A 942 15.58 -11.88 14.02
C ALA A 942 14.87 -11.36 15.28
N THR A 943 14.44 -10.10 15.25
CA THR A 943 13.75 -9.44 16.37
C THR A 943 12.24 -9.29 16.14
N PHE A 944 11.68 -9.91 15.09
CA PHE A 944 10.25 -9.89 14.85
C PHE A 944 9.49 -10.58 15.99
N SER A 945 8.33 -10.05 16.36
CA SER A 945 7.59 -10.46 17.57
C SER A 945 6.82 -11.77 17.39
N ALA A 946 6.41 -12.09 16.16
CA ALA A 946 5.61 -13.28 15.85
C ALA A 946 6.45 -14.42 15.22
N ALA A 947 5.77 -15.41 14.64
CA ALA A 947 6.39 -16.60 14.06
C ALA A 947 7.51 -16.23 13.07
N GLY A 948 8.64 -16.95 13.17
CA GLY A 948 9.82 -16.69 12.36
C GLY A 948 10.75 -15.59 12.90
N GLY A 949 10.39 -14.91 14.00
CA GLY A 949 11.19 -13.85 14.61
C GLY A 949 12.15 -14.34 15.70
N THR A 950 11.91 -13.89 16.94
CA THR A 950 12.76 -14.16 18.12
C THR A 950 12.96 -15.64 18.47
N GLN A 951 12.02 -16.51 18.07
CA GLN A 951 12.10 -17.96 18.28
C GLN A 951 12.91 -18.69 17.19
N GLY A 952 13.53 -17.95 16.28
CA GLY A 952 14.24 -18.50 15.13
C GLY A 952 13.40 -18.51 13.85
N PRO A 953 14.01 -18.90 12.72
CA PRO A 953 13.33 -18.98 11.42
C PRO A 953 12.16 -19.96 11.45
N SER A 954 11.09 -19.65 10.73
CA SER A 954 9.90 -20.49 10.59
C SER A 954 9.45 -20.53 9.13
N ASN A 955 9.57 -21.71 8.55
CA ASN A 955 9.08 -22.06 7.21
C ASN A 955 8.36 -23.42 7.32
N THR A 956 7.39 -23.47 8.23
CA THR A 956 6.72 -24.70 8.69
C THR A 956 5.21 -24.59 8.56
N PHE A 957 4.55 -25.68 8.21
CA PHE A 957 3.10 -25.76 7.99
C PHE A 957 2.61 -27.21 8.12
N ASP A 958 1.29 -27.39 8.19
CA ASP A 958 0.68 -28.73 8.21
C ASP A 958 0.44 -29.20 6.77
N ILE A 959 0.81 -30.46 6.46
CA ILE A 959 0.53 -31.10 5.16
C ILE A 959 -0.65 -32.07 5.33
N TYR A 960 -1.61 -32.01 4.40
CA TYR A 960 -2.78 -32.88 4.34
C TYR A 960 -2.76 -33.83 3.14
N GLY A 961 -1.94 -33.53 2.13
CA GLY A 961 -1.73 -34.40 0.98
C GLY A 961 -1.23 -33.63 -0.23
N VAL A 962 -1.37 -34.21 -1.41
CA VAL A 962 -1.07 -33.59 -2.69
C VAL A 962 -2.21 -33.78 -3.69
N ARG A 963 -2.32 -32.85 -4.64
CA ARG A 963 -3.25 -32.92 -5.77
C ARG A 963 -2.48 -32.78 -7.08
N LEU A 964 -2.79 -33.66 -8.03
CA LEU A 964 -2.38 -33.52 -9.42
C LEU A 964 -3.61 -33.33 -10.28
N ARG A 965 -3.80 -32.13 -10.83
CA ARG A 965 -4.94 -31.78 -11.68
C ARG A 965 -4.49 -31.61 -13.11
N ALA A 966 -5.12 -32.31 -14.05
CA ALA A 966 -4.86 -32.08 -15.46
C ALA A 966 -5.45 -30.71 -15.86
N VAL A 967 -4.66 -29.91 -16.57
CA VAL A 967 -5.05 -28.56 -17.02
C VAL A 967 -4.78 -28.42 -18.52
N THR A 968 -5.56 -27.58 -19.19
CA THR A 968 -5.29 -27.24 -20.59
C THR A 968 -4.00 -26.43 -20.68
N ARG A 969 -3.14 -26.75 -21.65
CA ARG A 969 -1.96 -25.93 -21.97
C ARG A 969 -2.42 -24.60 -22.54
N THR A 970 -2.21 -23.50 -21.82
CA THR A 970 -2.26 -22.16 -22.42
C THR A 970 -1.07 -22.08 -23.40
N GLN A 971 -1.35 -21.95 -24.69
CA GLN A 971 -0.31 -21.84 -25.71
C GLN A 971 0.20 -20.40 -25.76
N SER A 972 1.49 -20.22 -25.54
CA SER A 972 2.31 -19.27 -26.27
C SER A 972 3.68 -19.94 -26.50
N GLU A 973 3.81 -20.65 -27.63
CA GLU A 973 5.08 -21.12 -28.20
C GLU A 973 5.26 -20.50 -29.59
#